data_AF-A0A0J8DFD3-F1
#
_entry.id   AF-A0A0J8DFD3-F1
#
_cell.length_a   1.000
_cell.length_b   1.000
_cell.length_c   1.000
_cell.angle_alpha   90.00
_cell.angle_beta   90.00
_cell.angle_gamma   90.00
#
_symmetry.space_group_name_H-M   'P 1'
#
loop_
_entity.id
_entity.type
_entity.pdbx_description
1 polymer ?
#
loop_
_entity_poly.entity_id
_entity_poly.type
_entity_poly.pdbx_seq_one_letter_code
_entity_poly.pdbx_strand_id
1 'polypeptide(L)'
;MIKKASTIILALALTGFINLNSSMVVQAKPTENNPFATLDKARAERVSTAKGETKDGDILKGGISLKQRKLQEKKSLSTPGKRYVVKFSNNASLEKVFEIVSNYEYKLIGKSDQRVFMVKLEDLQGFKEKASGFIEFIEEDKKSKLQAIPSDPGYKYQWGLPAINMPKAWDISKGSESVFVAVIDSGIYREHPDFDGVDIRNGASVVSDGPCYDDTQGHGTSVTGIIGAQTNNGVGIAGVNWDVAIVPFGVAYYTGEIYDSDIAIAINLAADIGCKVINLSLGADSYSRMEDMAVQYALSKGSIVIAAAGNEGNSVYNYPASYNGVISVGSVKSNLSKSSFSTFNNKVDVVAPGEGILTTADWQYSDDGADYEYVDGTSFASPHVAGVAAIAASLDPSLTPAKFEKLIQSTSKDLGPTGYDNYYGYGLINTEKILNSLVHAAESDALKNAKAKVSHLTKSLKTNYLGIKNQAAWQSYIAQARELIKKIPSYERAQKEALTIEVDKDEALVNGLARINHVEKSIQPKSEGGYGNYLGIKNAEAWNEYLRLAKIDLDKVDKSIFKKQYDELIARMNKVALVVTDIEDKFKVEYDRVVNLYNEAKATRDLNKALDALKAAEELGTCDRSDQLEIDIKKLINDIQGNVEVEGDLEV
;
A
#
# COMPACT_ATOMS: atom_id res chain seq x y z
N MET A 1 12.13 -13.18 -70.89
CA MET A 1 11.03 -12.54 -71.63
C MET A 1 9.78 -12.55 -70.77
N ILE A 2 9.22 -11.36 -70.52
CA ILE A 2 7.77 -11.07 -70.61
C ILE A 2 6.88 -12.06 -69.83
N LYS A 3 6.33 -11.74 -68.66
CA LYS A 3 5.18 -10.83 -68.52
C LYS A 3 4.82 -10.67 -67.03
N LYS A 4 4.33 -9.47 -66.72
CA LYS A 4 3.57 -9.05 -65.52
C LYS A 4 4.36 -8.55 -64.31
N ALA A 5 5.15 -7.52 -64.58
CA ALA A 5 5.18 -6.31 -63.75
C ALA A 5 3.94 -5.47 -64.09
N SER A 6 2.91 -5.45 -63.23
CA SER A 6 1.75 -4.53 -63.32
C SER A 6 0.87 -4.59 -62.06
N THR A 7 1.42 -4.30 -60.87
CA THR A 7 0.58 -3.92 -59.70
C THR A 7 1.29 -3.10 -58.62
N ILE A 8 2.54 -2.67 -58.83
CA ILE A 8 3.31 -1.87 -57.84
C ILE A 8 3.35 -0.36 -58.20
N ILE A 9 2.70 0.07 -59.29
CA ILE A 9 2.76 1.48 -59.78
C ILE A 9 1.47 2.27 -59.48
N LEU A 10 0.51 1.74 -58.71
CA LEU A 10 -0.76 2.45 -58.40
C LEU A 10 -0.89 3.00 -56.96
N ALA A 11 0.16 2.93 -56.13
CA ALA A 11 0.12 3.46 -54.76
C ALA A 11 0.98 4.72 -54.52
N LEU A 12 1.72 5.20 -55.53
CA LEU A 12 2.63 6.35 -55.41
C LEU A 12 2.22 7.57 -56.27
N ALA A 13 1.02 7.57 -56.85
CA ALA A 13 0.54 8.63 -57.74
C ALA A 13 -0.74 9.34 -57.27
N LEU A 14 -0.98 9.39 -55.95
CA LEU A 14 -2.16 10.07 -55.36
C LEU A 14 -1.80 11.10 -54.27
N THR A 15 -0.52 11.48 -54.14
CA THR A 15 -0.05 12.52 -53.22
C THR A 15 0.58 13.73 -53.93
N GLY A 16 0.26 13.93 -55.20
CA GLY A 16 0.78 15.04 -55.99
C GLY A 16 -0.30 15.74 -56.78
N PHE A 17 -0.52 17.02 -56.45
CA PHE A 17 -1.11 18.09 -57.26
C PHE A 17 -2.60 18.47 -57.07
N ILE A 18 -2.74 19.73 -56.60
CA ILE A 18 -3.82 20.71 -56.83
C ILE A 18 -4.87 20.83 -55.71
N ASN A 19 -4.59 21.74 -54.77
CA ASN A 19 -5.34 23.01 -54.74
C ASN A 19 -4.56 24.09 -53.99
N LEU A 20 -3.87 24.92 -54.78
CA LEU A 20 -3.56 26.30 -54.46
C LEU A 20 -4.87 27.08 -54.44
N ASN A 21 -5.27 27.59 -53.29
CA ASN A 21 -6.08 28.80 -53.23
C ASN A 21 -5.50 29.71 -52.16
N SER A 22 -4.90 30.78 -52.66
CA SER A 22 -4.30 31.87 -51.93
C SER A 22 -5.36 32.62 -51.12
N SER A 23 -5.34 32.48 -49.80
CA SER A 23 -5.80 33.51 -48.89
C SER A 23 -4.59 33.94 -48.07
N MET A 24 -4.28 35.22 -48.15
CA MET A 24 -3.22 35.91 -47.42
C MET A 24 -3.23 35.51 -45.94
N VAL A 25 -2.37 34.57 -45.56
CA VAL A 25 -1.90 34.50 -44.18
C VAL A 25 -0.71 35.43 -44.14
N VAL A 26 -0.99 36.65 -43.68
CA VAL A 26 -0.04 37.58 -43.10
C VAL A 26 1.01 36.74 -42.36
N GLN A 27 2.27 36.78 -42.82
CA GLN A 27 3.38 36.23 -42.06
C GLN A 27 3.32 36.86 -40.67
N ALA A 28 2.87 36.07 -39.70
CA ALA A 28 2.85 36.47 -38.31
C ALA A 28 4.28 36.84 -37.93
N LYS A 29 4.40 38.02 -37.33
CA LYS A 29 5.62 38.58 -36.75
C LYS A 29 6.37 37.52 -35.92
N PRO A 30 7.69 37.70 -35.73
CA PRO A 30 8.52 36.77 -34.96
C PRO A 30 7.83 36.45 -33.63
N THR A 31 7.66 35.15 -33.39
CA THR A 31 7.23 34.49 -32.15
C THR A 31 7.09 35.43 -30.96
N GLU A 32 5.86 35.66 -30.49
CA GLU A 32 5.63 35.94 -29.06
C GLU A 32 6.50 34.96 -28.28
N ASN A 33 7.25 35.48 -27.33
CA ASN A 33 8.29 34.74 -26.65
C ASN A 33 7.57 33.86 -25.62
N ASN A 34 6.94 32.77 -26.07
CA ASN A 34 6.04 31.93 -25.26
C ASN A 34 6.79 31.47 -23.99
N PRO A 35 6.49 32.08 -22.83
CA PRO A 35 7.23 31.81 -21.60
C PRO A 35 6.91 30.42 -21.04
N PHE A 36 5.92 29.73 -21.60
CA PHE A 36 5.52 28.36 -21.25
C PHE A 36 6.02 27.30 -22.24
N ALA A 37 6.84 27.66 -23.24
CA ALA A 37 7.30 26.73 -24.28
C ALA A 37 7.97 25.46 -23.71
N THR A 38 8.70 25.58 -22.59
CA THR A 38 9.30 24.44 -21.89
C THR A 38 8.25 23.48 -21.30
N LEU A 39 7.11 24.01 -20.82
CA LEU A 39 6.00 23.19 -20.32
C LEU A 39 5.27 22.49 -21.46
N ASP A 40 5.08 23.17 -22.60
CA ASP A 40 4.51 22.55 -23.81
C ASP A 40 5.39 21.40 -24.32
N LYS A 41 6.71 21.62 -24.34
CA LYS A 41 7.68 20.57 -24.71
C LYS A 41 7.61 19.38 -23.75
N ALA A 42 7.62 19.63 -22.44
CA ALA A 42 7.50 18.57 -21.43
C ALA A 42 6.17 17.80 -21.55
N ARG A 43 5.07 18.48 -21.92
CA ARG A 43 3.79 17.82 -22.21
C ARG A 43 3.91 16.92 -23.45
N ALA A 44 4.49 17.41 -24.54
CA ALA A 44 4.67 16.62 -25.76
C ALA A 44 5.52 15.37 -25.51
N GLU A 45 6.58 15.49 -24.71
CA GLU A 45 7.40 14.35 -24.27
C GLU A 45 6.57 13.34 -23.45
N ARG A 46 5.80 13.79 -22.45
CA ARG A 46 4.90 12.89 -21.67
C ARG A 46 3.89 12.16 -22.54
N VAL A 47 3.29 12.85 -23.51
CA VAL A 47 2.35 12.24 -24.46
C VAL A 47 3.04 11.20 -25.33
N SER A 48 4.28 11.47 -25.77
CA SER A 48 5.08 10.52 -26.53
C SER A 48 5.42 9.27 -25.68
N THR A 49 5.90 9.46 -24.45
CA THR A 49 6.20 8.37 -23.51
C THR A 49 4.97 7.53 -23.19
N ALA A 50 3.82 8.16 -22.93
CA ALA A 50 2.59 7.45 -22.59
C ALA A 50 2.03 6.60 -23.74
N LYS A 51 2.42 6.89 -24.99
CA LYS A 51 2.03 6.11 -26.18
C LYS A 51 2.99 4.96 -26.49
N GLY A 52 4.16 4.91 -25.87
CA GLY A 52 5.14 3.86 -26.09
C GLY A 52 4.75 2.55 -25.41
N GLU A 53 5.12 1.42 -26.01
CA GLU A 53 5.06 0.12 -25.34
C GLU A 53 6.02 0.12 -24.15
N THR A 54 5.53 -0.33 -22.99
CA THR A 54 6.36 -0.47 -21.79
C THR A 54 7.12 -1.79 -21.87
N LYS A 55 8.46 -1.76 -21.89
CA LYS A 55 9.29 -2.97 -21.80
C LYS A 55 9.73 -3.15 -20.34
N ASP A 56 9.80 -4.39 -19.86
CA ASP A 56 10.11 -4.72 -18.45
C ASP A 56 11.39 -4.06 -17.90
N GLY A 57 12.34 -3.71 -18.78
CA GLY A 57 13.57 -3.00 -18.41
C GLY A 57 13.41 -1.49 -18.10
N ASP A 58 12.30 -0.86 -18.48
CA ASP A 58 12.11 0.59 -18.38
C ASP A 58 11.62 1.03 -16.98
N ILE A 59 11.01 0.11 -16.21
CA ILE A 59 10.46 0.34 -14.87
C ILE A 59 11.57 0.77 -13.88
N LEU A 60 12.81 0.31 -14.11
CA LEU A 60 13.94 0.52 -13.19
C LEU A 60 14.87 1.67 -13.58
N LYS A 61 14.76 2.25 -14.78
CA LYS A 61 15.75 3.23 -15.29
C LYS A 61 15.21 4.63 -15.59
N GLY A 62 13.89 4.83 -15.65
CA GLY A 62 13.29 6.11 -16.06
C GLY A 62 12.81 7.06 -14.95
N GLY A 63 12.95 6.70 -13.68
CA GLY A 63 12.38 7.46 -12.57
C GLY A 63 13.38 8.38 -11.89
N ILE A 64 13.11 9.69 -11.86
CA ILE A 64 13.59 10.58 -10.79
C ILE A 64 13.45 9.83 -9.46
N SER A 65 14.51 9.74 -8.66
CA SER A 65 14.51 8.91 -7.44
C SER A 65 13.30 9.26 -6.55
N LEU A 66 12.72 8.25 -5.89
CA LEU A 66 11.65 8.44 -4.89
C LEU A 66 11.97 9.55 -3.87
N LYS A 67 13.26 9.76 -3.60
CA LYS A 67 13.79 10.82 -2.72
C LYS A 67 13.60 12.21 -3.29
N GLN A 68 13.86 12.39 -4.59
CA GLN A 68 13.64 13.65 -5.32
C GLN A 68 12.16 13.94 -5.56
N ARG A 69 11.33 12.91 -5.84
CA ARG A 69 9.85 13.07 -5.89
C ARG A 69 9.29 13.53 -4.55
N LYS A 70 9.71 12.89 -3.45
CA LYS A 70 9.33 13.29 -2.09
C LYS A 70 9.80 14.71 -1.74
N LEU A 71 10.97 15.15 -2.22
CA LEU A 71 11.47 16.50 -2.01
C LEU A 71 10.63 17.55 -2.77
N GLN A 72 10.20 17.24 -4.00
CA GLN A 72 9.30 18.09 -4.77
C GLN A 72 7.89 18.13 -4.18
N GLU A 73 7.34 16.99 -3.74
CA GLU A 73 6.04 16.91 -3.07
C GLU A 73 6.04 17.64 -1.71
N LYS A 74 7.11 17.51 -0.92
CA LYS A 74 7.26 18.22 0.37
C LYS A 74 7.33 19.74 0.18
N LYS A 75 7.87 20.21 -0.96
CA LYS A 75 7.86 21.63 -1.37
C LYS A 75 6.48 22.12 -1.85
N SER A 76 5.67 21.28 -2.50
CA SER A 76 4.30 21.63 -2.91
C SER A 76 3.27 21.54 -1.77
N LEU A 77 3.56 20.75 -0.73
CA LEU A 77 2.71 20.57 0.45
C LEU A 77 2.97 21.62 1.54
N SER A 78 4.07 22.37 1.48
CA SER A 78 4.44 23.36 2.51
C SER A 78 3.84 24.76 2.31
N THR A 79 3.22 25.05 1.17
CA THR A 79 2.56 26.33 0.92
C THR A 79 1.07 26.21 1.28
N PRO A 80 0.50 27.06 2.15
CA PRO A 80 -0.95 27.10 2.37
C PRO A 80 -1.72 27.49 1.07
N GLY A 81 -3.04 27.24 1.01
CA GLY A 81 -3.91 27.66 -0.11
C GLY A 81 -4.71 26.54 -0.80
N LYS A 82 -5.87 26.90 -1.38
CA LYS A 82 -6.78 26.02 -2.16
C LYS A 82 -6.39 26.03 -3.65
N ARG A 83 -6.72 24.96 -4.39
CA ARG A 83 -6.47 24.87 -5.84
C ARG A 83 -7.65 25.41 -6.62
N TYR A 84 -7.38 26.20 -7.65
CA TYR A 84 -8.35 26.73 -8.60
C TYR A 84 -7.91 26.44 -10.03
N VAL A 85 -8.87 26.18 -10.91
CA VAL A 85 -8.66 26.15 -12.37
C VAL A 85 -9.03 27.51 -12.92
N VAL A 86 -8.11 28.12 -13.66
CA VAL A 86 -8.25 29.44 -14.27
C VAL A 86 -8.03 29.32 -15.77
N LYS A 87 -9.01 29.78 -16.53
CA LYS A 87 -8.89 30.02 -17.97
C LYS A 87 -8.72 31.51 -18.19
N PHE A 88 -7.64 31.89 -18.86
CA PHE A 88 -7.47 33.26 -19.34
C PHE A 88 -8.04 33.41 -20.75
N SER A 89 -8.61 34.58 -21.00
CA SER A 89 -9.17 34.99 -22.29
C SER A 89 -8.07 35.10 -23.35
N ASN A 90 -8.44 34.90 -24.62
CA ASN A 90 -7.52 34.96 -25.76
C ASN A 90 -6.97 36.37 -26.02
N ASN A 91 -7.58 37.40 -25.44
CA ASN A 91 -7.06 38.78 -25.48
C ASN A 91 -5.87 39.02 -24.54
N ALA A 92 -5.57 38.08 -23.63
CA ALA A 92 -4.37 38.11 -22.80
C ALA A 92 -3.20 37.47 -23.55
N SER A 93 -2.10 38.22 -23.75
CA SER A 93 -0.86 37.64 -24.30
C SER A 93 -0.29 36.60 -23.35
N LEU A 94 0.49 35.63 -23.86
CA LEU A 94 1.08 34.59 -23.02
C LEU A 94 2.08 35.18 -22.01
N GLU A 95 2.75 36.26 -22.35
CA GLU A 95 3.61 37.03 -21.44
C GLU A 95 2.79 37.63 -20.30
N LYS A 96 1.61 38.20 -20.59
CA LYS A 96 0.74 38.76 -19.54
C LYS A 96 0.20 37.68 -18.61
N VAL A 97 -0.20 36.54 -19.19
CA VAL A 97 -0.65 35.38 -18.40
C VAL A 97 0.49 34.87 -17.50
N PHE A 98 1.72 34.78 -18.03
CA PHE A 98 2.89 34.39 -17.26
C PHE A 98 3.18 35.35 -16.10
N GLU A 99 3.18 36.65 -16.36
CA GLU A 99 3.36 37.69 -15.32
C GLU A 99 2.36 37.52 -14.17
N ILE A 100 1.13 37.13 -14.47
CA ILE A 100 0.09 36.89 -13.46
C ILE A 100 0.37 35.58 -12.70
N VAL A 101 0.48 34.45 -13.40
CA VAL A 101 0.52 33.12 -12.76
C VAL A 101 1.88 32.80 -12.13
N SER A 102 2.98 33.41 -12.58
CA SER A 102 4.33 33.14 -12.06
C SER A 102 4.52 33.55 -10.59
N ASN A 103 3.62 34.38 -10.06
CA ASN A 103 3.59 34.77 -8.65
C ASN A 103 2.96 33.70 -7.75
N TYR A 104 2.42 32.63 -8.33
CA TYR A 104 1.69 31.58 -7.63
C TYR A 104 2.29 30.21 -7.94
N GLU A 105 1.98 29.20 -7.11
CA GLU A 105 2.21 27.81 -7.51
C GLU A 105 1.20 27.46 -8.60
N TYR A 106 1.67 27.23 -9.83
CA TYR A 106 0.82 26.95 -10.98
C TYR A 106 1.22 25.68 -11.74
N LYS A 107 0.25 25.09 -12.45
CA LYS A 107 0.47 24.05 -13.46
C LYS A 107 -0.32 24.39 -14.71
N LEU A 108 0.33 24.25 -15.86
CA LEU A 108 -0.36 24.30 -17.15
C LEU A 108 -1.18 23.00 -17.35
N ILE A 109 -2.49 23.12 -17.50
CA ILE A 109 -3.41 21.98 -17.64
C ILE A 109 -3.40 21.45 -19.09
N GLY A 110 -3.35 22.38 -20.04
CA GLY A 110 -3.40 22.12 -21.48
C GLY A 110 -2.08 22.37 -22.19
N LYS A 111 -2.17 22.82 -23.44
CA LYS A 111 -1.10 23.57 -24.11
C LYS A 111 -1.19 25.06 -23.71
N SER A 112 -0.10 25.79 -23.82
CA SER A 112 -0.03 27.21 -23.45
C SER A 112 -1.00 28.09 -24.24
N ASP A 113 -1.24 27.78 -25.53
CA ASP A 113 -2.23 28.45 -26.39
C ASP A 113 -3.67 28.33 -25.85
N GLN A 114 -3.98 27.28 -25.08
CA GLN A 114 -5.25 27.09 -24.41
C GLN A 114 -5.41 27.96 -23.16
N ARG A 115 -4.31 28.50 -22.60
CA ARG A 115 -4.29 29.41 -21.44
C ARG A 115 -5.09 28.90 -20.22
N VAL A 116 -5.01 27.60 -19.94
CA VAL A 116 -5.68 26.95 -18.80
C VAL A 116 -4.66 26.53 -17.76
N PHE A 117 -4.81 27.02 -16.54
CA PHE A 117 -3.88 26.80 -15.45
C PHE A 117 -4.58 26.33 -14.19
N MET A 118 -3.98 25.38 -13.50
CA MET A 118 -4.24 25.19 -12.07
C MET A 118 -3.36 26.21 -11.33
N VAL A 119 -3.94 27.00 -10.44
CA VAL A 119 -3.22 27.91 -9.54
C VAL A 119 -3.62 27.63 -8.10
N LYS A 120 -2.65 27.65 -7.20
CA LYS A 120 -2.88 27.52 -5.77
C LYS A 120 -2.96 28.91 -5.13
N LEU A 121 -4.10 29.22 -4.53
CA LEU A 121 -4.44 30.55 -4.04
C LEU A 121 -4.82 30.49 -2.55
N GLU A 122 -4.25 31.40 -1.76
CA GLU A 122 -4.72 31.71 -0.40
C GLU A 122 -5.80 32.79 -0.43
N ASP A 123 -5.65 33.77 -1.33
CA ASP A 123 -6.58 34.88 -1.55
C ASP A 123 -7.13 34.85 -2.98
N LEU A 124 -8.34 34.30 -3.12
CA LEU A 124 -9.05 34.24 -4.39
C LEU A 124 -9.43 35.64 -4.90
N GLN A 125 -9.79 36.55 -4.00
CA GLN A 125 -10.33 37.86 -4.36
C GLN A 125 -9.23 38.78 -4.89
N GLY A 126 -8.09 38.85 -4.19
CA GLY A 126 -6.92 39.57 -4.67
C GLY A 126 -6.34 39.02 -5.97
N PHE A 127 -6.47 37.71 -6.22
CA PHE A 127 -6.12 37.12 -7.52
C PHE A 127 -7.05 37.63 -8.64
N LYS A 128 -8.37 37.61 -8.40
CA LYS A 128 -9.37 38.10 -9.38
C LYS A 128 -9.18 39.58 -9.71
N GLU A 129 -8.81 40.40 -8.74
CA GLU A 129 -8.53 41.82 -8.95
C GLU A 129 -7.28 42.04 -9.81
N LYS A 130 -6.18 41.34 -9.52
CA LYS A 130 -4.93 41.43 -10.30
C LYS A 130 -5.08 40.94 -11.74
N ALA A 131 -5.93 39.94 -11.95
CA ALA A 131 -6.19 39.33 -13.26
C ALA A 131 -7.48 39.86 -13.92
N SER A 132 -8.03 40.96 -13.40
CA SER A 132 -9.27 41.56 -13.88
C SER A 132 -9.16 41.94 -15.35
N GLY A 133 -10.18 41.60 -16.15
CA GLY A 133 -10.22 41.81 -17.59
C GLY A 133 -9.50 40.73 -18.43
N PHE A 134 -8.79 39.79 -17.81
CA PHE A 134 -8.08 38.70 -18.49
C PHE A 134 -8.60 37.29 -18.16
N ILE A 135 -9.40 37.12 -17.10
CA ILE A 135 -10.00 35.83 -16.73
C ILE A 135 -11.27 35.61 -17.55
N GLU A 136 -11.36 34.46 -18.22
CA GLU A 136 -12.58 33.95 -18.84
C GLU A 136 -13.43 33.19 -17.80
N PHE A 137 -12.81 32.29 -17.05
CA PHE A 137 -13.42 31.69 -15.85
C PHE A 137 -12.38 31.30 -14.81
N ILE A 138 -12.84 31.20 -13.57
CA ILE A 138 -12.10 30.67 -12.44
C ILE A 138 -13.04 29.86 -11.54
N GLU A 139 -12.65 28.61 -11.25
CA GLU A 139 -13.43 27.70 -10.40
C GLU A 139 -12.52 26.92 -9.45
N GLU A 140 -13.07 26.42 -8.34
CA GLU A 140 -12.33 25.57 -7.41
C GLU A 140 -12.02 24.21 -8.06
N ASP A 141 -10.77 23.76 -7.94
CA ASP A 141 -10.31 22.46 -8.45
C ASP A 141 -10.83 21.34 -7.52
N LYS A 142 -11.92 20.69 -7.94
CA LYS A 142 -12.63 19.70 -7.14
C LYS A 142 -11.81 18.42 -6.98
N LYS A 143 -11.76 17.90 -5.76
CA LYS A 143 -11.22 16.56 -5.49
C LYS A 143 -12.18 15.51 -6.04
N SER A 144 -11.71 14.64 -6.92
CA SER A 144 -12.42 13.41 -7.29
C SER A 144 -12.02 12.28 -6.34
N LYS A 145 -12.95 11.38 -6.03
CA LYS A 145 -12.67 10.07 -5.41
C LYS A 145 -12.86 9.01 -6.48
N LEU A 146 -12.06 7.94 -6.42
CA LEU A 146 -12.40 6.70 -7.11
C LEU A 146 -13.67 6.15 -6.45
N GLN A 147 -14.61 5.67 -7.25
CA GLN A 147 -15.78 4.92 -6.79
C GLN A 147 -15.82 3.66 -7.65
N ALA A 148 -15.65 2.49 -7.04
CA ALA A 148 -15.83 1.22 -7.72
C ALA A 148 -17.32 1.04 -8.08
N ILE A 149 -17.65 1.30 -9.34
CA ILE A 149 -18.98 1.10 -9.90
C ILE A 149 -18.88 -0.11 -10.85
N PRO A 150 -19.64 -1.19 -10.60
CA PRO A 150 -19.73 -2.32 -11.50
C PRO A 150 -20.16 -1.92 -12.92
N SER A 151 -19.63 -2.63 -13.91
CA SER A 151 -19.89 -2.44 -15.34
C SER A 151 -20.97 -3.40 -15.88
N ASP A 152 -21.46 -4.29 -15.01
CA ASP A 152 -22.44 -5.33 -15.31
C ASP A 152 -23.78 -4.70 -15.77
N PRO A 153 -24.38 -5.16 -16.88
CA PRO A 153 -25.58 -4.54 -17.45
C PRO A 153 -26.77 -4.44 -16.49
N GLY A 154 -26.90 -5.42 -15.58
CA GLY A 154 -27.95 -5.53 -14.57
C GLY A 154 -27.73 -4.64 -13.35
N TYR A 155 -26.51 -4.18 -13.08
CA TYR A 155 -26.17 -3.41 -11.87
C TYR A 155 -27.02 -2.13 -11.70
N LYS A 156 -27.36 -1.46 -12.81
CA LYS A 156 -28.22 -0.26 -12.79
C LYS A 156 -29.65 -0.52 -12.26
N TYR A 157 -30.07 -1.79 -12.20
CA TYR A 157 -31.36 -2.22 -11.65
C TYR A 157 -31.24 -2.75 -10.21
N GLN A 158 -30.03 -3.01 -9.70
CA GLN A 158 -29.78 -3.51 -8.36
C GLN A 158 -29.74 -2.38 -7.32
N TRP A 159 -30.91 -1.81 -7.01
CA TRP A 159 -31.03 -0.71 -6.04
C TRP A 159 -30.47 -1.04 -4.63
N GLY A 160 -30.49 -2.33 -4.25
CA GLY A 160 -30.08 -2.79 -2.93
C GLY A 160 -28.60 -2.54 -2.62
N LEU A 161 -27.71 -2.71 -3.60
CA LEU A 161 -26.26 -2.53 -3.41
C LEU A 161 -25.90 -1.07 -3.08
N PRO A 162 -26.39 -0.05 -3.81
CA PRO A 162 -26.29 1.35 -3.37
C PRO A 162 -26.92 1.62 -2.00
N ALA A 163 -28.08 1.01 -1.67
CA ALA A 163 -28.79 1.27 -0.41
C ALA A 163 -27.96 0.90 0.82
N ILE A 164 -27.21 -0.20 0.76
CA ILE A 164 -26.30 -0.65 1.83
C ILE A 164 -24.87 -0.07 1.71
N ASN A 165 -24.67 0.92 0.81
CA ASN A 165 -23.40 1.61 0.54
C ASN A 165 -22.27 0.72 -0.02
N MET A 166 -22.59 -0.29 -0.83
CA MET A 166 -21.57 -1.13 -1.48
C MET A 166 -20.57 -0.37 -2.36
N PRO A 167 -20.96 0.61 -3.20
CA PRO A 167 -20.01 1.26 -4.12
C PRO A 167 -18.82 1.92 -3.42
N LYS A 168 -19.02 2.43 -2.20
CA LYS A 168 -17.95 2.99 -1.39
C LYS A 168 -17.25 1.94 -0.55
N ALA A 169 -17.95 0.87 -0.17
CA ALA A 169 -17.34 -0.26 0.51
C ALA A 169 -16.31 -0.98 -0.38
N TRP A 170 -16.58 -1.13 -1.68
CA TRP A 170 -15.66 -1.72 -2.65
C TRP A 170 -14.39 -0.90 -2.90
N ASP A 171 -14.39 0.39 -2.56
CA ASP A 171 -13.16 1.19 -2.53
C ASP A 171 -12.26 0.81 -1.32
N ILE A 172 -12.82 0.15 -0.30
CA ILE A 172 -12.12 -0.32 0.90
C ILE A 172 -11.71 -1.79 0.75
N SER A 173 -12.66 -2.67 0.44
CA SER A 173 -12.42 -4.09 0.17
C SER A 173 -13.51 -4.65 -0.74
N LYS A 174 -13.12 -5.59 -1.61
CA LYS A 174 -14.00 -6.31 -2.52
C LYS A 174 -14.30 -7.75 -2.08
N GLY A 175 -13.77 -8.13 -0.92
CA GLY A 175 -13.81 -9.50 -0.40
C GLY A 175 -12.48 -10.22 -0.58
N SER A 176 -12.49 -11.52 -0.34
CA SER A 176 -11.37 -12.43 -0.57
C SER A 176 -11.86 -13.87 -0.66
N GLU A 177 -11.33 -14.64 -1.60
CA GLU A 177 -11.50 -16.10 -1.70
C GLU A 177 -10.98 -16.88 -0.47
N SER A 178 -10.22 -16.23 0.41
CA SER A 178 -9.82 -16.83 1.69
C SER A 178 -10.96 -16.93 2.72
N VAL A 179 -12.09 -16.25 2.46
CA VAL A 179 -13.28 -16.27 3.32
C VAL A 179 -14.33 -17.18 2.72
N PHE A 180 -14.66 -18.26 3.44
CA PHE A 180 -15.64 -19.24 2.99
C PHE A 180 -17.02 -18.88 3.51
N VAL A 181 -18.00 -18.78 2.62
CA VAL A 181 -19.41 -18.51 2.93
C VAL A 181 -20.22 -19.75 2.63
N ALA A 182 -20.81 -20.37 3.66
CA ALA A 182 -21.75 -21.46 3.47
C ALA A 182 -23.13 -20.91 3.08
N VAL A 183 -23.71 -21.47 2.03
CA VAL A 183 -25.09 -21.22 1.61
C VAL A 183 -25.88 -22.50 1.85
N ILE A 184 -26.62 -22.57 2.95
CA ILE A 184 -27.44 -23.74 3.30
C ILE A 184 -28.86 -23.48 2.80
N ASP A 185 -29.20 -24.11 1.67
CA ASP A 185 -30.37 -23.79 0.86
C ASP A 185 -30.77 -24.98 -0.06
N SER A 186 -31.44 -24.76 -1.19
CA SER A 186 -31.91 -25.80 -2.11
C SER A 186 -30.83 -26.40 -3.02
N GLY A 187 -29.64 -25.81 -3.03
CA GLY A 187 -28.50 -26.23 -3.84
C GLY A 187 -27.93 -25.07 -4.65
N ILE A 188 -27.36 -25.37 -5.82
CA ILE A 188 -26.82 -24.34 -6.72
C ILE A 188 -26.75 -24.83 -8.17
N TYR A 189 -27.16 -23.98 -9.11
CA TYR A 189 -26.89 -24.15 -10.53
C TYR A 189 -25.51 -23.55 -10.87
N ARG A 190 -24.50 -24.40 -11.01
CA ARG A 190 -23.09 -23.98 -11.13
C ARG A 190 -22.73 -23.41 -12.49
N GLU A 191 -23.41 -23.86 -13.54
CA GLU A 191 -23.17 -23.48 -14.92
C GLU A 191 -23.79 -22.12 -15.29
N HIS A 192 -24.35 -21.41 -14.31
CA HIS A 192 -24.86 -20.07 -14.50
C HIS A 192 -23.77 -19.13 -15.07
N PRO A 193 -24.05 -18.35 -16.12
CA PRO A 193 -23.03 -17.50 -16.76
C PRO A 193 -22.37 -16.50 -15.81
N ASP A 194 -23.11 -16.02 -14.83
CA ASP A 194 -22.64 -15.04 -13.83
C ASP A 194 -21.86 -15.66 -12.67
N PHE A 195 -21.66 -16.98 -12.69
CA PHE A 195 -20.78 -17.70 -11.77
C PHE A 195 -19.45 -18.10 -12.43
N ASP A 196 -19.25 -17.80 -13.71
CA ASP A 196 -17.97 -18.01 -14.37
C ASP A 196 -16.89 -17.12 -13.73
N GLY A 197 -15.90 -17.76 -13.09
CA GLY A 197 -14.85 -17.09 -12.33
C GLY A 197 -15.09 -16.98 -10.82
N VAL A 198 -16.24 -17.42 -10.29
CA VAL A 198 -16.51 -17.46 -8.85
C VAL A 198 -15.92 -18.76 -8.25
N ASP A 199 -15.26 -18.66 -7.09
CA ASP A 199 -14.75 -19.82 -6.35
C ASP A 199 -15.90 -20.57 -5.64
N ILE A 200 -16.65 -21.37 -6.39
CA ILE A 200 -17.72 -22.23 -5.83
C ILE A 200 -17.14 -23.61 -5.49
N ARG A 201 -16.91 -23.86 -4.20
CA ARG A 201 -16.44 -25.15 -3.67
C ARG A 201 -17.49 -26.23 -3.82
N ASN A 202 -17.08 -27.50 -3.73
CA ASN A 202 -17.97 -28.64 -3.91
C ASN A 202 -19.17 -28.66 -2.94
N GLY A 203 -18.96 -28.18 -1.71
CA GLY A 203 -20.01 -28.20 -0.70
C GLY A 203 -20.55 -29.62 -0.44
N ALA A 204 -21.80 -29.72 0.00
CA ALA A 204 -22.46 -31.02 0.19
C ALA A 204 -23.99 -30.93 0.02
N SER A 205 -24.57 -31.82 -0.77
CA SER A 205 -25.99 -32.10 -0.74
C SER A 205 -26.26 -33.13 0.34
N VAL A 206 -27.00 -32.74 1.38
CA VAL A 206 -27.42 -33.65 2.45
C VAL A 206 -28.52 -34.59 1.96
N VAL A 207 -29.32 -34.12 0.99
CA VAL A 207 -30.43 -34.87 0.38
C VAL A 207 -29.95 -36.06 -0.46
N SER A 208 -28.85 -35.87 -1.21
CA SER A 208 -28.31 -36.91 -2.09
C SER A 208 -27.03 -37.59 -1.57
N ASP A 209 -26.57 -37.23 -0.36
CA ASP A 209 -25.37 -37.75 0.30
C ASP A 209 -24.11 -37.67 -0.60
N GLY A 210 -23.80 -36.46 -1.07
CA GLY A 210 -22.69 -36.22 -2.00
C GLY A 210 -22.36 -34.73 -2.18
N PRO A 211 -21.50 -34.35 -3.14
CA PRO A 211 -21.25 -32.95 -3.47
C PRO A 211 -22.53 -32.24 -3.95
N CYS A 212 -22.62 -30.93 -3.71
CA CYS A 212 -23.77 -30.13 -4.13
C CYS A 212 -23.54 -29.60 -5.55
N TYR A 213 -24.03 -30.30 -6.57
CA TYR A 213 -23.87 -29.90 -7.97
C TYR A 213 -25.12 -29.26 -8.59
N ASP A 214 -26.30 -29.59 -8.08
CA ASP A 214 -27.56 -29.15 -8.64
C ASP A 214 -28.34 -28.30 -7.63
N ASP A 215 -29.27 -27.50 -8.14
CA ASP A 215 -30.29 -26.81 -7.35
C ASP A 215 -31.63 -27.52 -7.54
N THR A 216 -32.27 -27.91 -6.44
CA THR A 216 -33.54 -28.65 -6.49
C THR A 216 -34.77 -27.76 -6.59
N GLN A 217 -34.63 -26.45 -6.31
CA GLN A 217 -35.73 -25.47 -6.27
C GLN A 217 -35.39 -24.13 -6.94
N GLY A 218 -34.14 -23.89 -7.34
CA GLY A 218 -33.66 -22.61 -7.89
C GLY A 218 -33.35 -21.52 -6.84
N HIS A 219 -33.90 -21.63 -5.64
CA HIS A 219 -33.78 -20.60 -4.59
C HIS A 219 -32.33 -20.38 -4.12
N GLY A 220 -31.56 -21.46 -3.94
CA GLY A 220 -30.15 -21.40 -3.52
C GLY A 220 -29.25 -20.70 -4.54
N THR A 221 -29.55 -20.85 -5.82
CA THR A 221 -28.92 -20.11 -6.92
C THR A 221 -29.17 -18.60 -6.77
N SER A 222 -30.42 -18.20 -6.56
CA SER A 222 -30.82 -16.81 -6.37
C SER A 222 -30.20 -16.16 -5.13
N VAL A 223 -30.10 -16.91 -4.03
CA VAL A 223 -29.40 -16.50 -2.80
C VAL A 223 -27.90 -16.32 -3.05
N THR A 224 -27.28 -17.25 -3.80
CA THR A 224 -25.85 -17.23 -4.11
C THR A 224 -25.47 -16.01 -4.97
N GLY A 225 -26.29 -15.66 -5.96
CA GLY A 225 -26.05 -14.48 -6.81
C GLY A 225 -25.91 -13.18 -6.02
N ILE A 226 -26.73 -13.00 -4.98
CA ILE A 226 -26.64 -11.82 -4.11
C ILE A 226 -25.31 -11.79 -3.35
N ILE A 227 -24.83 -12.94 -2.86
CA ILE A 227 -23.59 -13.01 -2.07
C ILE A 227 -22.36 -12.70 -2.95
N GLY A 228 -22.29 -13.29 -4.15
CA GLY A 228 -21.06 -13.30 -4.93
C GLY A 228 -21.19 -13.67 -6.39
N ALA A 229 -22.24 -13.24 -7.10
CA ALA A 229 -22.19 -13.19 -8.57
C ALA A 229 -20.95 -12.43 -9.06
N GLN A 230 -20.33 -12.91 -10.12
CA GLN A 230 -19.05 -12.40 -10.62
C GLN A 230 -19.21 -10.96 -11.10
N THR A 231 -18.58 -10.03 -10.40
CA THR A 231 -18.71 -8.60 -10.72
C THR A 231 -17.69 -8.16 -11.79
N ASN A 232 -18.12 -7.35 -12.76
CA ASN A 232 -17.36 -6.87 -13.92
C ASN A 232 -16.95 -7.96 -14.92
N ASN A 233 -17.76 -8.98 -15.11
CA ASN A 233 -17.59 -9.93 -16.22
C ASN A 233 -18.29 -9.46 -17.52
N GLY A 234 -19.11 -8.39 -17.44
CA GLY A 234 -19.81 -7.82 -18.59
C GLY A 234 -21.15 -8.51 -18.91
N VAL A 235 -21.61 -9.40 -18.05
CA VAL A 235 -22.94 -10.02 -18.09
C VAL A 235 -23.69 -9.74 -16.79
N GLY A 236 -24.97 -10.10 -16.74
CA GLY A 236 -25.70 -10.21 -15.48
C GLY A 236 -25.62 -9.05 -14.50
N ILE A 237 -25.35 -9.39 -13.25
CA ILE A 237 -25.47 -8.56 -12.06
C ILE A 237 -24.12 -8.44 -11.34
N ALA A 238 -24.08 -7.66 -10.27
CA ALA A 238 -22.96 -7.68 -9.32
C ALA A 238 -23.39 -8.39 -8.03
N GLY A 239 -22.53 -9.27 -7.51
CA GLY A 239 -22.64 -9.77 -6.14
C GLY A 239 -22.19 -8.73 -5.11
N VAL A 240 -22.52 -8.96 -3.83
CA VAL A 240 -21.98 -8.16 -2.73
C VAL A 240 -20.46 -8.26 -2.68
N ASN A 241 -19.90 -9.46 -2.87
CA ASN A 241 -18.46 -9.70 -2.97
C ASN A 241 -18.04 -9.82 -4.43
N TRP A 242 -16.90 -9.22 -4.81
CA TRP A 242 -16.27 -9.52 -6.10
C TRP A 242 -15.35 -10.73 -5.98
N ASP A 243 -14.76 -10.93 -4.79
CA ASP A 243 -13.90 -12.07 -4.48
C ASP A 243 -14.44 -12.77 -3.22
N VAL A 244 -14.88 -14.02 -3.31
CA VAL A 244 -15.35 -14.83 -2.17
C VAL A 244 -15.37 -16.30 -2.55
N ALA A 245 -15.15 -17.20 -1.59
CA ALA A 245 -15.36 -18.63 -1.80
C ALA A 245 -16.73 -19.05 -1.26
N ILE A 246 -17.56 -19.63 -2.11
CA ILE A 246 -18.93 -20.06 -1.77
C ILE A 246 -18.95 -21.56 -1.58
N VAL A 247 -19.56 -22.02 -0.49
CA VAL A 247 -19.69 -23.44 -0.14
C VAL A 247 -21.19 -23.80 -0.07
N PRO A 248 -21.77 -24.35 -1.15
CA PRO A 248 -23.20 -24.63 -1.21
C PRO A 248 -23.57 -25.90 -0.42
N PHE A 249 -24.70 -25.87 0.28
CA PHE A 249 -25.27 -27.02 0.95
C PHE A 249 -26.74 -27.20 0.55
N GLY A 250 -27.04 -28.29 -0.15
CA GLY A 250 -28.40 -28.64 -0.56
C GLY A 250 -29.13 -29.39 0.55
N VAL A 251 -30.19 -28.80 1.09
CA VAL A 251 -31.05 -29.36 2.16
C VAL A 251 -32.53 -29.44 1.78
N ALA A 252 -32.92 -28.89 0.62
CA ALA A 252 -34.27 -29.01 0.09
C ALA A 252 -34.39 -30.21 -0.86
N TYR A 253 -35.48 -30.96 -0.72
CA TYR A 253 -35.84 -32.04 -1.64
C TYR A 253 -36.54 -31.44 -2.87
N TYR A 254 -36.61 -32.18 -3.99
CA TYR A 254 -37.36 -31.75 -5.18
C TYR A 254 -38.86 -31.50 -4.91
N THR A 255 -39.41 -32.08 -3.84
CA THR A 255 -40.78 -31.84 -3.36
C THR A 255 -40.95 -30.50 -2.63
N GLY A 256 -39.86 -29.78 -2.35
CA GLY A 256 -39.83 -28.55 -1.56
C GLY A 256 -39.74 -28.79 -0.05
N GLU A 257 -39.70 -30.05 0.38
CA GLU A 257 -39.56 -30.39 1.80
C GLU A 257 -38.14 -30.08 2.30
N ILE A 258 -38.03 -29.59 3.53
CA ILE A 258 -36.77 -29.32 4.23
C ILE A 258 -36.93 -29.86 5.66
N TYR A 259 -35.94 -30.60 6.16
CA TYR A 259 -35.96 -31.15 7.51
C TYR A 259 -34.89 -30.51 8.40
N ASP A 260 -35.23 -30.22 9.66
CA ASP A 260 -34.30 -29.69 10.67
C ASP A 260 -33.02 -30.54 10.82
N SER A 261 -33.12 -31.87 10.64
CA SER A 261 -31.96 -32.77 10.69
C SER A 261 -30.94 -32.45 9.62
N ASP A 262 -31.41 -32.12 8.42
CA ASP A 262 -30.58 -31.92 7.25
C ASP A 262 -29.93 -30.55 7.32
N ILE A 263 -30.68 -29.54 7.81
CA ILE A 263 -30.14 -28.23 8.20
C ILE A 263 -29.05 -28.38 9.27
N ALA A 264 -29.31 -29.15 10.34
CA ALA A 264 -28.34 -29.35 11.42
C ALA A 264 -27.05 -30.06 10.94
N ILE A 265 -27.16 -31.04 10.03
CA ILE A 265 -26.01 -31.68 9.39
C ILE A 265 -25.21 -30.65 8.58
N ALA A 266 -25.87 -29.87 7.73
CA ALA A 266 -25.22 -28.86 6.90
C ALA A 266 -24.50 -27.78 7.74
N ILE A 267 -25.12 -27.31 8.83
CA ILE A 267 -24.50 -26.33 9.74
C ILE A 267 -23.21 -26.89 10.36
N ASN A 268 -23.24 -28.14 10.85
CA ASN A 268 -22.06 -28.79 11.42
C ASN A 268 -20.94 -28.97 10.39
N LEU A 269 -21.28 -29.44 9.18
CA LEU A 269 -20.32 -29.59 8.08
C LEU A 269 -19.69 -28.25 7.69
N ALA A 270 -20.50 -27.19 7.56
CA ALA A 270 -20.02 -25.85 7.27
C ALA A 270 -19.03 -25.35 8.35
N ALA A 271 -19.36 -25.57 9.63
CA ALA A 271 -18.48 -25.22 10.74
C ALA A 271 -17.17 -26.01 10.73
N ASP A 272 -17.20 -27.31 10.41
CA ASP A 272 -16.01 -28.17 10.35
C ASP A 272 -15.11 -27.87 9.15
N ILE A 273 -15.70 -27.46 8.02
CA ILE A 273 -14.97 -26.94 6.85
C ILE A 273 -14.28 -25.60 7.16
N GLY A 274 -14.72 -24.90 8.21
CA GLY A 274 -14.20 -23.60 8.59
C GLY A 274 -14.88 -22.44 7.85
N CYS A 275 -16.13 -22.63 7.39
CA CYS A 275 -16.92 -21.55 6.82
C CYS A 275 -17.05 -20.41 7.82
N LYS A 276 -16.56 -19.23 7.44
CA LYS A 276 -16.52 -18.07 8.31
C LYS A 276 -17.89 -17.44 8.48
N VAL A 277 -18.72 -17.55 7.45
CA VAL A 277 -20.11 -17.08 7.41
C VAL A 277 -21.00 -18.24 7.00
N ILE A 278 -22.16 -18.36 7.63
CA ILE A 278 -23.20 -19.33 7.28
C ILE A 278 -24.49 -18.55 7.05
N ASN A 279 -25.01 -18.60 5.82
CA ASN A 279 -26.31 -18.03 5.45
C ASN A 279 -27.38 -19.11 5.43
N LEU A 280 -28.49 -18.85 6.12
CA LEU A 280 -29.68 -19.70 6.21
C LEU A 280 -30.89 -18.88 5.75
N SER A 281 -31.19 -18.94 4.46
CA SER A 281 -32.33 -18.24 3.84
C SER A 281 -33.62 -19.06 3.92
N LEU A 282 -33.84 -19.69 5.07
CA LEU A 282 -34.90 -20.65 5.37
C LEU A 282 -35.33 -20.52 6.84
N GLY A 283 -36.45 -21.13 7.20
CA GLY A 283 -36.81 -21.27 8.61
C GLY A 283 -38.23 -21.76 8.87
N ALA A 284 -38.53 -22.00 10.15
CA ALA A 284 -39.80 -22.51 10.64
C ALA A 284 -40.26 -21.76 11.91
N ASP A 285 -41.55 -21.84 12.23
CA ASP A 285 -42.16 -21.14 13.38
C ASP A 285 -42.02 -21.88 14.73
N SER A 286 -41.27 -22.98 14.74
CA SER A 286 -41.11 -23.85 15.90
C SER A 286 -39.65 -24.04 16.30
N TYR A 287 -39.37 -23.99 17.60
CA TYR A 287 -38.03 -24.17 18.15
C TYR A 287 -37.57 -25.62 18.02
N SER A 288 -36.36 -25.83 17.52
CA SER A 288 -35.72 -27.14 17.42
C SER A 288 -34.43 -27.18 18.25
N ARG A 289 -34.42 -28.00 19.30
CA ARG A 289 -33.25 -28.14 20.18
C ARG A 289 -32.01 -28.63 19.43
N MET A 290 -32.20 -29.49 18.44
CA MET A 290 -31.12 -30.07 17.65
C MET A 290 -30.50 -29.03 16.72
N GLU A 291 -31.33 -28.24 16.05
CA GLU A 291 -30.88 -27.15 15.19
C GLU A 291 -30.14 -26.07 16.00
N ASP A 292 -30.67 -25.68 17.17
CA ASP A 292 -29.99 -24.76 18.09
C ASP A 292 -28.61 -25.31 18.50
N MET A 293 -28.50 -26.60 18.82
CA MET A 293 -27.21 -27.22 19.14
C MET A 293 -26.19 -27.10 18.00
N ALA A 294 -26.61 -27.29 16.74
CA ALA A 294 -25.74 -27.12 15.57
C ALA A 294 -25.35 -25.64 15.37
N VAL A 295 -26.29 -24.71 15.54
CA VAL A 295 -26.03 -23.27 15.51
C VAL A 295 -25.01 -22.87 16.58
N GLN A 296 -25.21 -23.29 17.83
CA GLN A 296 -24.27 -23.02 18.92
C GLN A 296 -22.89 -23.63 18.65
N TYR A 297 -22.82 -24.81 18.02
CA TYR A 297 -21.55 -25.40 17.60
C TYR A 297 -20.83 -24.51 16.57
N ALA A 298 -21.50 -24.06 15.52
CA ALA A 298 -20.93 -23.15 14.53
C ALA A 298 -20.46 -21.82 15.13
N LEU A 299 -21.27 -21.21 16.01
CA LEU A 299 -20.89 -20.00 16.74
C LEU A 299 -19.65 -20.23 17.61
N SER A 300 -19.52 -21.39 18.26
CA SER A 300 -18.36 -21.74 19.08
C SER A 300 -17.07 -21.92 18.28
N LYS A 301 -17.19 -22.28 16.99
CA LYS A 301 -16.08 -22.35 16.02
C LYS A 301 -15.73 -20.98 15.43
N GLY A 302 -16.52 -19.95 15.75
CA GLY A 302 -16.31 -18.57 15.31
C GLY A 302 -16.95 -18.24 13.95
N SER A 303 -17.86 -19.08 13.46
CA SER A 303 -18.69 -18.81 12.29
C SER A 303 -19.78 -17.78 12.62
N ILE A 304 -19.99 -16.81 11.74
CA ILE A 304 -21.07 -15.83 11.84
C ILE A 304 -22.30 -16.45 11.16
N VAL A 305 -23.32 -16.77 11.95
CA VAL A 305 -24.56 -17.39 11.45
C VAL A 305 -25.59 -16.29 11.21
N ILE A 306 -26.14 -16.24 10.00
CA ILE A 306 -27.07 -15.20 9.54
C ILE A 306 -28.28 -15.90 8.95
N ALA A 307 -29.48 -15.48 9.35
CA ALA A 307 -30.70 -16.13 8.92
C ALA A 307 -31.83 -15.13 8.64
N ALA A 308 -32.72 -15.53 7.73
CA ALA A 308 -33.89 -14.77 7.32
C ALA A 308 -34.95 -14.70 8.44
N ALA A 309 -35.49 -13.52 8.73
CA ALA A 309 -36.40 -13.32 9.86
C ALA A 309 -37.80 -13.96 9.70
N GLY A 310 -38.19 -14.35 8.47
CA GLY A 310 -39.51 -14.90 8.14
C GLY A 310 -40.36 -13.98 7.26
N ASN A 311 -41.35 -14.56 6.58
CA ASN A 311 -42.14 -13.89 5.53
C ASN A 311 -43.65 -13.83 5.85
N GLU A 312 -44.03 -13.97 7.12
CA GLU A 312 -45.43 -14.10 7.54
C GLU A 312 -46.04 -12.75 7.96
N GLY A 313 -45.26 -11.66 7.93
CA GLY A 313 -45.71 -10.30 8.24
C GLY A 313 -46.23 -10.14 9.68
N ASN A 314 -45.74 -10.97 10.60
CA ASN A 314 -46.22 -11.03 11.98
C ASN A 314 -45.05 -10.94 12.97
N SER A 315 -45.31 -11.17 14.26
CA SER A 315 -44.30 -11.12 15.33
C SER A 315 -43.95 -12.47 15.94
N VAL A 316 -44.28 -13.57 15.24
CA VAL A 316 -43.91 -14.92 15.66
C VAL A 316 -42.40 -15.10 15.45
N TYR A 317 -41.77 -15.88 16.33
CA TYR A 317 -40.36 -16.22 16.18
C TYR A 317 -40.19 -17.23 15.06
N ASN A 318 -39.24 -16.95 14.17
CA ASN A 318 -38.82 -17.86 13.12
C ASN A 318 -37.40 -18.38 13.43
N TYR A 319 -37.19 -19.67 13.28
CA TYR A 319 -35.94 -20.37 13.58
C TYR A 319 -35.32 -20.89 12.28
N PRO A 320 -34.01 -20.70 12.05
CA PRO A 320 -32.98 -20.41 13.06
C PRO A 320 -32.78 -18.95 13.45
N ALA A 321 -33.42 -17.98 12.78
CA ALA A 321 -33.19 -16.56 12.98
C ALA A 321 -33.42 -16.05 14.42
N SER A 322 -34.23 -16.75 15.22
CA SER A 322 -34.53 -16.36 16.61
C SER A 322 -33.66 -17.05 17.66
N TYR A 323 -32.72 -17.92 17.28
CA TYR A 323 -31.75 -18.50 18.22
C TYR A 323 -30.76 -17.45 18.73
N ASN A 324 -30.20 -17.69 19.92
CA ASN A 324 -29.23 -16.77 20.49
C ASN A 324 -27.92 -16.79 19.69
N GLY A 325 -27.43 -15.59 19.33
CA GLY A 325 -26.16 -15.41 18.61
C GLY A 325 -26.27 -15.51 17.08
N VAL A 326 -27.44 -15.85 16.54
CA VAL A 326 -27.75 -15.73 15.11
C VAL A 326 -28.08 -14.28 14.80
N ILE A 327 -27.57 -13.77 13.68
CA ILE A 327 -27.96 -12.45 13.16
C ILE A 327 -29.25 -12.61 12.36
N SER A 328 -30.35 -12.09 12.89
CA SER A 328 -31.67 -12.13 12.26
C SER A 328 -31.88 -10.96 11.31
N VAL A 329 -32.25 -11.26 10.06
CA VAL A 329 -32.31 -10.27 8.97
C VAL A 329 -33.73 -10.07 8.47
N GLY A 330 -34.27 -8.87 8.69
CA GLY A 330 -35.54 -8.43 8.12
C GLY A 330 -35.40 -7.80 6.73
N SER A 331 -36.51 -7.63 6.03
CA SER A 331 -36.56 -7.10 4.65
C SER A 331 -37.08 -5.66 4.59
N VAL A 332 -36.42 -4.84 3.77
CA VAL A 332 -36.93 -3.55 3.29
C VAL A 332 -37.04 -3.54 1.77
N LYS A 333 -37.94 -2.69 1.28
CA LYS A 333 -38.08 -2.38 -0.15
C LYS A 333 -37.32 -1.12 -0.55
N SER A 334 -37.37 -0.76 -1.83
CA SER A 334 -36.56 0.33 -2.41
C SER A 334 -36.74 1.72 -1.77
N ASN A 335 -37.88 1.97 -1.13
CA ASN A 335 -38.14 3.20 -0.37
C ASN A 335 -37.68 3.13 1.11
N LEU A 336 -36.98 2.06 1.49
CA LEU A 336 -36.46 1.73 2.83
C LEU A 336 -37.51 1.47 3.91
N SER A 337 -38.80 1.37 3.56
CA SER A 337 -39.79 0.87 4.52
C SER A 337 -39.73 -0.65 4.62
N LYS A 338 -40.04 -1.19 5.81
CA LYS A 338 -40.18 -2.64 6.04
C LYS A 338 -41.13 -3.24 5.00
N SER A 339 -40.71 -4.32 4.35
CA SER A 339 -41.58 -5.11 3.48
C SER A 339 -42.80 -5.62 4.27
N SER A 340 -43.98 -5.66 3.65
CA SER A 340 -45.21 -6.05 4.36
C SER A 340 -45.11 -7.46 4.94
N PHE A 341 -44.50 -8.38 4.19
CA PHE A 341 -44.27 -9.77 4.57
C PHE A 341 -43.16 -9.95 5.62
N SER A 342 -42.25 -9.01 5.83
CA SER A 342 -41.12 -9.23 6.76
C SER A 342 -41.65 -9.43 8.18
N THR A 343 -41.38 -10.60 8.75
CA THR A 343 -41.61 -10.90 10.17
C THR A 343 -40.77 -9.94 11.04
N PHE A 344 -41.33 -9.50 12.16
CA PHE A 344 -40.79 -8.45 13.01
C PHE A 344 -40.97 -8.79 14.50
N ASN A 345 -39.88 -8.86 15.25
CA ASN A 345 -39.91 -9.21 16.66
C ASN A 345 -38.62 -8.71 17.33
N ASN A 346 -38.49 -8.92 18.64
CA ASN A 346 -37.31 -8.50 19.41
C ASN A 346 -36.05 -9.37 19.18
N LYS A 347 -36.06 -10.23 18.16
CA LYS A 347 -34.89 -10.99 17.70
C LYS A 347 -34.34 -10.46 16.38
N VAL A 348 -35.06 -9.60 15.65
CA VAL A 348 -34.53 -8.95 14.44
C VAL A 348 -33.37 -8.03 14.82
N ASP A 349 -32.19 -8.25 14.25
CA ASP A 349 -30.99 -7.47 14.54
C ASP A 349 -30.80 -6.33 13.53
N VAL A 350 -31.11 -6.58 12.26
CA VAL A 350 -30.82 -5.67 11.16
C VAL A 350 -31.79 -5.90 10.02
N VAL A 351 -31.94 -4.90 9.16
CA VAL A 351 -32.64 -5.08 7.87
C VAL A 351 -31.71 -4.88 6.69
N ALA A 352 -32.07 -5.54 5.58
CA ALA A 352 -31.39 -5.42 4.30
C ALA A 352 -32.41 -5.43 3.13
N PRO A 353 -31.99 -5.06 1.92
CA PRO A 353 -32.83 -5.13 0.72
C PRO A 353 -33.36 -6.54 0.49
N GLY A 354 -34.68 -6.72 0.44
CA GLY A 354 -35.30 -8.03 0.21
C GLY A 354 -36.59 -8.00 -0.59
N GLU A 355 -36.94 -6.87 -1.21
CA GLU A 355 -38.13 -6.75 -2.08
C GLU A 355 -37.74 -6.03 -3.38
N GLY A 356 -38.11 -6.62 -4.51
CA GLY A 356 -37.72 -6.21 -5.85
C GLY A 356 -36.22 -6.34 -6.06
N ILE A 357 -35.64 -7.47 -5.66
CA ILE A 357 -34.20 -7.73 -5.78
C ILE A 357 -33.92 -8.47 -7.08
N LEU A 358 -33.15 -7.87 -7.98
CA LEU A 358 -32.66 -8.55 -9.18
C LEU A 358 -31.50 -9.47 -8.78
N THR A 359 -31.61 -10.76 -9.08
CA THR A 359 -30.56 -11.75 -8.83
C THR A 359 -30.48 -12.80 -9.95
N THR A 360 -29.49 -13.70 -9.89
CA THR A 360 -29.34 -14.88 -10.76
C THR A 360 -30.50 -15.85 -10.57
N ALA A 361 -30.86 -16.62 -11.58
CA ALA A 361 -31.90 -17.64 -11.50
C ALA A 361 -31.39 -18.95 -12.10
N ASP A 362 -31.91 -20.08 -11.62
CA ASP A 362 -31.84 -21.32 -12.41
C ASP A 362 -32.96 -21.26 -13.46
N TRP A 363 -32.57 -21.25 -14.74
CA TRP A 363 -33.49 -21.16 -15.87
C TRP A 363 -34.55 -22.27 -15.88
N GLN A 364 -34.32 -23.41 -15.21
CA GLN A 364 -35.29 -24.50 -15.10
C GLN A 364 -36.46 -24.14 -14.17
N TYR A 365 -36.25 -23.21 -13.24
CA TYR A 365 -37.19 -22.84 -12.19
C TYR A 365 -37.71 -21.40 -12.32
N SER A 366 -37.14 -20.60 -13.23
CA SER A 366 -37.63 -19.25 -13.52
C SER A 366 -38.87 -19.26 -14.42
N ASP A 367 -39.80 -18.33 -14.17
CA ASP A 367 -41.10 -18.26 -14.84
C ASP A 367 -41.03 -18.13 -16.37
N ASP A 368 -39.96 -17.52 -16.89
CA ASP A 368 -39.75 -17.26 -18.32
C ASP A 368 -38.53 -17.99 -18.91
N GLY A 369 -37.88 -18.86 -18.12
CA GLY A 369 -36.64 -19.53 -18.49
C GLY A 369 -35.44 -18.60 -18.60
N ALA A 370 -35.49 -17.43 -17.97
CA ALA A 370 -34.35 -16.51 -17.90
C ALA A 370 -33.32 -16.94 -16.84
N ASP A 371 -32.07 -16.53 -17.06
CA ASP A 371 -30.96 -16.65 -16.12
C ASP A 371 -31.05 -15.62 -14.97
N TYR A 372 -32.05 -14.72 -14.95
CA TYR A 372 -32.17 -13.68 -13.92
C TYR A 372 -33.62 -13.41 -13.60
N GLU A 373 -33.89 -13.08 -12.33
CA GLU A 373 -35.25 -12.85 -11.84
C GLU A 373 -35.31 -11.74 -10.79
N TYR A 374 -36.53 -11.24 -10.56
CA TYR A 374 -36.82 -10.36 -9.43
C TYR A 374 -37.46 -11.15 -8.31
N VAL A 375 -36.87 -11.08 -7.12
CA VAL A 375 -37.29 -11.85 -5.96
C VAL A 375 -37.69 -10.99 -4.77
N ASP A 376 -38.59 -11.52 -3.95
CA ASP A 376 -39.12 -10.94 -2.73
C ASP A 376 -39.01 -11.93 -1.56
N GLY A 377 -38.48 -11.49 -0.42
CA GLY A 377 -38.33 -12.32 0.77
C GLY A 377 -37.21 -11.88 1.70
N THR A 378 -37.35 -12.15 2.99
CA THR A 378 -36.23 -12.05 3.95
C THR A 378 -35.08 -13.00 3.59
N SER A 379 -35.39 -14.07 2.87
CA SER A 379 -34.43 -14.98 2.21
C SER A 379 -33.46 -14.28 1.25
N PHE A 380 -33.83 -13.12 0.70
CA PHE A 380 -32.99 -12.30 -0.18
C PHE A 380 -32.38 -11.09 0.53
N ALA A 381 -32.89 -10.74 1.71
CA ALA A 381 -32.24 -9.78 2.61
C ALA A 381 -31.03 -10.41 3.34
N SER A 382 -31.19 -11.64 3.85
CA SER A 382 -30.14 -12.41 4.54
C SER A 382 -28.80 -12.48 3.77
N PRO A 383 -28.76 -12.84 2.47
CA PRO A 383 -27.51 -12.95 1.72
C PRO A 383 -26.78 -11.62 1.52
N HIS A 384 -27.48 -10.47 1.56
CA HIS A 384 -26.79 -9.18 1.59
C HIS A 384 -25.95 -9.03 2.86
N VAL A 385 -26.51 -9.38 4.02
CA VAL A 385 -25.80 -9.33 5.31
C VAL A 385 -24.69 -10.38 5.37
N ALA A 386 -24.92 -11.57 4.82
CA ALA A 386 -23.90 -12.61 4.70
C ALA A 386 -22.71 -12.16 3.85
N GLY A 387 -22.99 -11.54 2.71
CA GLY A 387 -21.95 -10.95 1.87
C GLY A 387 -21.16 -9.86 2.60
N VAL A 388 -21.84 -8.97 3.35
CA VAL A 388 -21.18 -7.93 4.15
C VAL A 388 -20.31 -8.52 5.26
N ALA A 389 -20.78 -9.57 5.94
CA ALA A 389 -20.00 -10.29 6.94
C ALA A 389 -18.73 -10.91 6.33
N ALA A 390 -18.81 -11.42 5.10
CA ALA A 390 -17.67 -11.98 4.39
C ALA A 390 -16.61 -10.92 4.06
N ILE A 391 -17.00 -9.76 3.52
CA ILE A 391 -16.07 -8.64 3.28
C ILE A 391 -15.45 -8.16 4.60
N ALA A 392 -16.25 -8.03 5.66
CA ALA A 392 -15.75 -7.64 6.98
C ALA A 392 -14.71 -8.65 7.52
N ALA A 393 -14.97 -9.95 7.38
CA ALA A 393 -14.04 -11.01 7.78
C ALA A 393 -12.76 -11.06 6.92
N SER A 394 -12.81 -10.59 5.66
CA SER A 394 -11.61 -10.46 4.82
C SER A 394 -10.64 -9.40 5.36
N LEU A 395 -11.16 -8.36 6.03
CA LEU A 395 -10.36 -7.30 6.65
C LEU A 395 -9.90 -7.67 8.06
N ASP A 396 -10.74 -8.37 8.83
CA ASP A 396 -10.41 -8.91 10.15
C ASP A 396 -10.75 -10.41 10.22
N PRO A 397 -9.80 -11.31 9.91
CA PRO A 397 -10.02 -12.75 10.04
C PRO A 397 -10.35 -13.21 11.48
N SER A 398 -10.04 -12.37 12.50
CA SER A 398 -10.37 -12.61 13.91
C SER A 398 -11.77 -12.13 14.31
N LEU A 399 -12.56 -11.63 13.35
CA LEU A 399 -13.91 -11.14 13.57
C LEU A 399 -14.78 -12.26 14.14
N THR A 400 -15.35 -12.05 15.32
CA THR A 400 -16.25 -13.02 15.96
C THR A 400 -17.71 -12.63 15.73
N PRO A 401 -18.68 -13.55 15.89
CA PRO A 401 -20.11 -13.21 15.78
C PRO A 401 -20.51 -12.01 16.64
N ALA A 402 -20.13 -12.01 17.91
CA ALA A 402 -20.42 -10.91 18.84
C ALA A 402 -19.77 -9.57 18.42
N LYS A 403 -18.57 -9.59 17.82
CA LYS A 403 -17.94 -8.37 17.29
C LYS A 403 -18.70 -7.86 16.06
N PHE A 404 -19.13 -8.75 15.16
CA PHE A 404 -19.89 -8.37 13.98
C PHE A 404 -21.26 -7.79 14.36
N GLU A 405 -21.94 -8.39 15.35
CA GLU A 405 -23.17 -7.83 15.93
C GLU A 405 -22.93 -6.41 16.48
N LYS A 406 -21.82 -6.18 17.19
CA LYS A 406 -21.46 -4.82 17.67
C LYS A 406 -21.16 -3.84 16.53
N LEU A 407 -20.63 -4.30 15.41
CA LEU A 407 -20.47 -3.46 14.22
C LEU A 407 -21.84 -3.08 13.67
N ILE A 408 -22.76 -4.03 13.50
CA ILE A 408 -24.16 -3.74 13.10
C ILE A 408 -24.78 -2.69 14.02
N GLN A 409 -24.71 -2.91 15.34
CA GLN A 409 -25.25 -2.01 16.37
C GLN A 409 -24.76 -0.56 16.26
N SER A 410 -23.49 -0.38 15.91
CA SER A 410 -22.84 0.94 15.93
C SER A 410 -22.81 1.64 14.56
N THR A 411 -23.09 0.92 13.48
CA THR A 411 -22.87 1.42 12.11
C THR A 411 -24.10 1.44 11.23
N SER A 412 -25.11 0.60 11.52
CA SER A 412 -26.37 0.57 10.76
C SER A 412 -27.00 1.95 10.66
N LYS A 413 -27.67 2.19 9.54
CA LYS A 413 -28.48 3.38 9.33
C LYS A 413 -29.81 3.14 10.04
N ASP A 414 -29.98 3.77 11.19
CA ASP A 414 -31.22 3.78 11.96
C ASP A 414 -32.43 4.15 11.07
N LEU A 415 -33.50 3.35 11.14
CA LEU A 415 -34.74 3.49 10.39
C LEU A 415 -35.91 3.27 11.36
N GLY A 416 -36.97 4.06 11.24
CA GLY A 416 -38.11 3.95 12.16
C GLY A 416 -37.89 4.72 13.47
N PRO A 417 -38.38 4.21 14.61
CA PRO A 417 -38.09 4.78 15.93
C PRO A 417 -36.59 4.83 16.22
N THR A 418 -36.13 5.87 16.92
CA THR A 418 -34.70 6.02 17.21
C THR A 418 -34.14 4.87 18.07
N GLY A 419 -33.04 4.28 17.61
CA GLY A 419 -32.35 3.19 18.29
C GLY A 419 -32.87 1.82 17.86
N TYR A 420 -32.73 0.81 18.73
CA TYR A 420 -33.23 -0.52 18.43
C TYR A 420 -34.76 -0.56 18.44
N ASP A 421 -35.36 -1.18 17.44
CA ASP A 421 -36.79 -1.49 17.42
C ASP A 421 -37.07 -2.86 16.76
N ASN A 422 -38.26 -3.43 17.04
CA ASN A 422 -38.61 -4.78 16.59
C ASN A 422 -38.84 -4.90 15.06
N TYR A 423 -38.98 -3.78 14.34
CA TYR A 423 -39.27 -3.76 12.90
C TYR A 423 -38.02 -3.66 12.06
N TYR A 424 -37.06 -2.83 12.49
CA TYR A 424 -35.82 -2.56 11.76
C TYR A 424 -34.57 -3.09 12.47
N GLY A 425 -34.69 -3.62 13.69
CA GLY A 425 -33.54 -3.96 14.52
C GLY A 425 -32.72 -2.71 14.83
N TYR A 426 -31.43 -2.74 14.53
CA TYR A 426 -30.53 -1.58 14.56
C TYR A 426 -30.59 -0.70 13.30
N GLY A 427 -31.47 -1.03 12.34
CA GLY A 427 -31.65 -0.30 11.08
C GLY A 427 -31.09 -1.03 9.86
N LEU A 428 -30.95 -0.30 8.75
CA LEU A 428 -30.39 -0.81 7.50
C LEU A 428 -28.88 -1.00 7.60
N ILE A 429 -28.39 -2.18 7.23
CA ILE A 429 -26.96 -2.47 7.23
C ILE A 429 -26.17 -1.44 6.39
N ASN A 430 -25.03 -0.99 6.90
CA ASN A 430 -24.18 0.00 6.23
C ASN A 430 -22.75 -0.52 6.06
N THR A 431 -22.46 -1.06 4.88
CA THR A 431 -21.19 -1.74 4.60
C THR A 431 -20.01 -0.79 4.70
N GLU A 432 -20.08 0.42 4.11
CA GLU A 432 -19.01 1.43 4.18
C GLU A 432 -18.59 1.72 5.62
N LYS A 433 -19.57 1.93 6.52
CA LYS A 433 -19.28 2.24 7.92
C LYS A 433 -18.71 1.03 8.69
N ILE A 434 -19.19 -0.18 8.43
CA ILE A 434 -18.64 -1.41 9.01
C ILE A 434 -17.16 -1.54 8.64
N LEU A 435 -16.82 -1.45 7.36
CA LEU A 435 -15.44 -1.62 6.90
C LEU A 435 -14.53 -0.50 7.40
N ASN A 436 -14.99 0.76 7.39
CA ASN A 436 -14.21 1.88 7.95
C ASN A 436 -13.95 1.70 9.45
N SER A 437 -14.93 1.21 10.23
CA SER A 437 -14.73 0.91 11.65
C SER A 437 -13.63 -0.14 11.87
N LEU A 438 -13.59 -1.18 11.05
CA LEU A 438 -12.54 -2.21 11.09
C LEU A 438 -11.17 -1.66 10.71
N VAL A 439 -11.11 -0.90 9.62
CA VAL A 439 -9.88 -0.25 9.16
C VAL A 439 -9.35 0.68 10.25
N HIS A 440 -10.16 1.60 10.78
CA HIS A 440 -9.75 2.50 11.86
C HIS A 440 -9.31 1.78 13.15
N ALA A 441 -9.95 0.67 13.52
CA ALA A 441 -9.54 -0.13 14.68
C ALA A 441 -8.16 -0.76 14.49
N ALA A 442 -7.93 -1.43 13.35
CA ALA A 442 -6.65 -2.03 13.01
C ALA A 442 -5.51 -0.99 12.96
N GLU A 443 -5.84 0.20 12.45
CA GLU A 443 -4.91 1.33 12.33
C GLU A 443 -4.54 1.92 13.70
N SER A 444 -5.50 2.04 14.61
CA SER A 444 -5.26 2.47 16.00
C SER A 444 -4.33 1.50 16.74
N ASP A 445 -4.51 0.20 16.55
CA ASP A 445 -3.67 -0.82 17.16
C ASP A 445 -2.24 -0.80 16.58
N ALA A 446 -2.09 -0.62 15.27
CA ALA A 446 -0.77 -0.45 14.65
C ALA A 446 -0.02 0.76 15.23
N LEU A 447 -0.70 1.90 15.38
CA LEU A 447 -0.13 3.10 16.01
C LEU A 447 0.24 2.84 17.48
N LYS A 448 -0.64 2.23 18.26
CA LYS A 448 -0.43 1.91 19.68
C LYS A 448 0.77 0.98 19.87
N ASN A 449 0.87 -0.06 19.05
CA ASN A 449 1.97 -1.02 19.09
C ASN A 449 3.30 -0.37 18.69
N ALA A 450 3.30 0.47 17.65
CA ALA A 450 4.48 1.24 17.27
C ALA A 450 4.96 2.13 18.43
N LYS A 451 4.05 2.92 19.04
CA LYS A 451 4.37 3.76 20.20
C LYS A 451 4.96 2.95 21.36
N ALA A 452 4.35 1.82 21.70
CA ALA A 452 4.84 0.95 22.77
C ALA A 452 6.25 0.41 22.48
N LYS A 453 6.52 0.02 21.23
CA LYS A 453 7.82 -0.53 20.82
C LYS A 453 8.92 0.52 20.84
N VAL A 454 8.63 1.73 20.34
CA VAL A 454 9.56 2.87 20.38
C VAL A 454 9.86 3.26 21.83
N SER A 455 8.82 3.43 22.66
CA SER A 455 8.99 3.72 24.09
C SER A 455 9.83 2.67 24.82
N HIS A 456 9.64 1.39 24.51
CA HIS A 456 10.44 0.31 25.07
C HIS A 456 11.91 0.39 24.64
N LEU A 457 12.18 0.67 23.36
CA LEU A 457 13.54 0.88 22.85
C LEU A 457 14.23 2.03 23.61
N THR A 458 13.60 3.21 23.66
CA THR A 458 14.13 4.39 24.34
C THR A 458 14.41 4.11 25.82
N LYS A 459 13.50 3.42 26.52
CA LYS A 459 13.69 3.04 27.94
C LYS A 459 14.84 2.04 28.10
N SER A 460 14.92 1.03 27.24
CA SER A 460 16.00 0.04 27.25
C SER A 460 17.36 0.69 27.03
N LEU A 461 17.46 1.62 26.08
CA LEU A 461 18.65 2.43 25.85
C LEU A 461 19.01 3.26 27.07
N LYS A 462 18.05 3.86 27.79
CA LYS A 462 18.35 4.61 29.02
C LYS A 462 18.89 3.74 30.15
N THR A 463 18.34 2.55 30.33
CA THR A 463 18.65 1.69 31.49
C THR A 463 19.87 0.80 31.27
N ASN A 464 20.03 0.23 30.07
CA ASN A 464 21.00 -0.83 29.79
C ASN A 464 22.14 -0.38 28.85
N TYR A 465 22.28 0.93 28.65
CA TYR A 465 23.22 1.53 27.70
C TYR A 465 24.66 1.01 27.81
N LEU A 466 25.18 0.98 29.04
CA LEU A 466 26.61 0.80 29.32
C LEU A 466 27.05 -0.67 29.33
N GLY A 467 26.12 -1.61 29.24
CA GLY A 467 26.40 -3.03 29.13
C GLY A 467 26.40 -3.47 27.68
N ILE A 468 27.57 -3.50 27.03
CA ILE A 468 27.78 -4.02 25.67
C ILE A 468 27.52 -5.55 25.65
N LYS A 469 26.26 -5.97 25.78
CA LYS A 469 25.85 -7.37 25.58
C LYS A 469 24.82 -7.54 24.48
N ASN A 470 24.14 -6.48 24.02
CA ASN A 470 22.94 -6.65 23.20
C ASN A 470 22.72 -5.60 22.09
N GLN A 471 23.79 -5.10 21.46
CA GLN A 471 23.66 -4.24 20.26
C GLN A 471 22.76 -4.88 19.19
N ALA A 472 22.89 -6.20 18.97
CA ALA A 472 22.03 -6.94 18.06
C ALA A 472 20.55 -6.91 18.48
N ALA A 473 20.26 -6.95 19.79
CA ALA A 473 18.89 -6.81 20.29
C ALA A 473 18.34 -5.42 20.01
N TRP A 474 19.08 -4.33 20.25
CA TRP A 474 18.60 -2.97 19.92
C TRP A 474 18.34 -2.79 18.43
N GLN A 475 19.22 -3.31 17.58
CA GLN A 475 19.00 -3.33 16.12
C GLN A 475 17.73 -4.10 15.75
N SER A 476 17.46 -5.23 16.42
CA SER A 476 16.19 -5.96 16.27
C SER A 476 14.98 -5.15 16.73
N TYR A 477 15.07 -4.44 17.86
CA TYR A 477 13.99 -3.56 18.34
C TYR A 477 13.70 -2.42 17.36
N ILE A 478 14.74 -1.81 16.79
CA ILE A 478 14.64 -0.77 15.76
C ILE A 478 13.95 -1.32 14.51
N ALA A 479 14.38 -2.49 14.01
CA ALA A 479 13.77 -3.13 12.84
C ALA A 479 12.28 -3.42 13.07
N GLN A 480 11.93 -3.98 14.23
CA GLN A 480 10.53 -4.25 14.59
C GLN A 480 9.71 -2.97 14.70
N ALA A 481 10.25 -1.90 15.31
CA ALA A 481 9.58 -0.60 15.37
C ALA A 481 9.34 -0.01 13.98
N ARG A 482 10.35 -0.05 13.09
CA ARG A 482 10.23 0.41 11.70
C ARG A 482 9.16 -0.36 10.92
N GLU A 483 9.08 -1.68 11.09
CA GLU A 483 8.03 -2.49 10.46
C GLU A 483 6.63 -2.12 10.94
N LEU A 484 6.45 -1.88 12.24
CA LEU A 484 5.17 -1.40 12.78
C LEU A 484 4.82 -0.01 12.24
N ILE A 485 5.79 0.90 12.18
CA ILE A 485 5.59 2.26 11.63
C ILE A 485 5.21 2.20 10.14
N LYS A 486 5.76 1.27 9.36
CA LYS A 486 5.38 1.11 7.94
C LYS A 486 3.90 0.78 7.78
N LYS A 487 3.35 -0.05 8.67
CA LYS A 487 1.94 -0.45 8.70
C LYS A 487 0.99 0.68 9.12
N ILE A 488 1.51 1.80 9.65
CA ILE A 488 0.70 2.98 9.96
C ILE A 488 0.22 3.63 8.64
N PRO A 489 -1.08 3.95 8.51
CA PRO A 489 -1.69 4.54 7.30
C PRO A 489 -1.15 5.90 6.90
N SER A 490 -1.42 6.29 5.66
CA SER A 490 -1.00 7.59 5.11
C SER A 490 -1.74 8.79 5.69
N TYR A 491 -2.96 8.62 6.26
CA TYR A 491 -3.70 9.73 6.84
C TYR A 491 -3.20 10.11 8.25
N GLU A 492 -2.56 9.19 8.99
CA GLU A 492 -1.84 9.48 10.25
C GLU A 492 -0.39 9.95 10.00
N ARG A 493 -0.17 10.68 8.90
CA ARG A 493 1.16 11.07 8.45
C ARG A 493 1.98 11.78 9.53
N ALA A 494 1.35 12.63 10.33
CA ALA A 494 2.03 13.40 11.37
C ALA A 494 2.57 12.48 12.48
N GLN A 495 1.78 11.52 12.94
CA GLN A 495 2.15 10.56 13.97
C GLN A 495 3.22 9.59 13.44
N LYS A 496 3.06 9.13 12.20
CA LYS A 496 4.05 8.28 11.51
C LYS A 496 5.40 9.00 11.37
N GLU A 497 5.39 10.27 10.95
CA GLU A 497 6.60 11.07 10.79
C GLU A 497 7.25 11.34 12.16
N ALA A 498 6.46 11.64 13.19
CA ALA A 498 6.96 11.82 14.56
C ALA A 498 7.65 10.56 15.11
N LEU A 499 7.01 9.39 14.99
CA LEU A 499 7.59 8.11 15.43
C LEU A 499 8.83 7.73 14.62
N THR A 500 8.84 8.02 13.32
CA THR A 500 10.02 7.79 12.47
C THR A 500 11.21 8.63 12.97
N ILE A 501 10.97 9.91 13.25
CA ILE A 501 12.00 10.81 13.79
C ILE A 501 12.53 10.31 15.15
N GLU A 502 11.65 9.82 16.02
CA GLU A 502 12.04 9.28 17.32
C GLU A 502 12.92 8.03 17.19
N VAL A 503 12.53 7.07 16.32
CA VAL A 503 13.35 5.89 16.03
C VAL A 503 14.68 6.25 15.37
N ASP A 504 14.69 7.21 14.44
CA ASP A 504 15.92 7.65 13.77
C ASP A 504 16.92 8.26 14.78
N LYS A 505 16.43 9.01 15.77
CA LYS A 505 17.25 9.57 16.87
C LYS A 505 17.83 8.46 17.76
N ASP A 506 17.02 7.47 18.12
CA ASP A 506 17.45 6.31 18.92
C ASP A 506 18.47 5.45 18.15
N GLU A 507 18.25 5.21 16.86
CA GLU A 507 19.15 4.45 15.99
C GLU A 507 20.50 5.16 15.82
N ALA A 508 20.50 6.49 15.70
CA ALA A 508 21.74 7.26 15.61
C ALA A 508 22.63 7.07 16.86
N LEU A 509 22.02 7.01 18.05
CA LEU A 509 22.75 6.72 19.29
C LEU A 509 23.38 5.32 19.25
N VAL A 510 22.62 4.31 18.82
CA VAL A 510 23.09 2.92 18.71
C VAL A 510 24.22 2.80 17.69
N ASN A 511 24.11 3.45 16.54
CA ASN A 511 25.12 3.41 15.48
C ASN A 511 26.41 4.14 15.91
N GLY A 512 26.30 5.29 16.58
CA GLY A 512 27.45 5.98 17.16
C GLY A 512 28.22 5.10 18.16
N LEU A 513 27.50 4.46 19.09
CA LEU A 513 28.08 3.50 20.03
C LEU A 513 28.76 2.32 19.31
N ALA A 514 28.12 1.75 18.29
CA ALA A 514 28.67 0.62 17.53
C ALA A 514 30.02 0.96 16.88
N ARG A 515 30.14 2.13 16.27
CA ARG A 515 31.37 2.59 15.62
C ARG A 515 32.48 2.84 16.64
N ILE A 516 32.17 3.48 17.76
CA ILE A 516 33.14 3.72 18.84
C ILE A 516 33.60 2.39 19.44
N ASN A 517 32.68 1.45 19.72
CA ASN A 517 33.01 0.10 20.19
C ASN A 517 33.92 -0.65 19.22
N HIS A 518 33.67 -0.52 17.91
CA HIS A 518 34.48 -1.17 16.88
C HIS A 518 35.94 -0.69 16.93
N VAL A 519 36.15 0.63 17.03
CA VAL A 519 37.52 1.18 17.13
C VAL A 519 38.15 0.80 18.47
N GLU A 520 37.44 0.98 19.59
CA GLU A 520 37.95 0.62 20.93
C GLU A 520 38.40 -0.84 21.02
N LYS A 521 37.63 -1.78 20.46
CA LYS A 521 37.99 -3.20 20.44
C LYS A 521 39.22 -3.46 19.55
N SER A 522 39.37 -2.69 18.46
CA SER A 522 40.46 -2.84 17.51
C SER A 522 41.80 -2.33 18.04
N ILE A 523 41.78 -1.34 18.96
CA ILE A 523 42.99 -0.76 19.56
C ILE A 523 43.47 -1.48 20.83
N GLN A 524 42.68 -2.40 21.40
CA GLN A 524 43.08 -3.09 22.63
C GLN A 524 44.27 -4.04 22.41
N PRO A 525 45.22 -4.09 23.35
CA PRO A 525 46.33 -5.04 23.27
C PRO A 525 45.87 -6.48 23.47
N LYS A 526 46.48 -7.41 22.72
CA LYS A 526 46.25 -8.85 22.87
C LYS A 526 47.10 -9.41 24.02
N SER A 527 46.61 -10.48 24.64
CA SER A 527 47.21 -11.15 25.81
C SER A 527 48.63 -11.70 25.61
N GLU A 528 49.12 -11.79 24.37
CA GLU A 528 50.47 -12.30 24.04
C GLU A 528 51.53 -11.19 23.91
N GLY A 529 51.28 -9.99 24.46
CA GLY A 529 52.27 -8.90 24.48
C GLY A 529 52.40 -8.13 23.17
N GLY A 530 51.52 -8.40 22.19
CA GLY A 530 51.33 -7.56 21.01
C GLY A 530 50.09 -6.67 21.15
N TYR A 531 50.13 -5.45 20.65
CA TYR A 531 48.91 -4.71 20.37
C TYR A 531 48.07 -5.50 19.34
N GLY A 532 46.72 -5.39 19.35
CA GLY A 532 45.87 -6.10 18.37
C GLY A 532 46.33 -5.91 16.92
N ASN A 533 45.96 -6.84 16.02
CA ASN A 533 46.44 -7.04 14.63
C ASN A 533 46.43 -5.82 13.66
N TYR A 534 46.20 -4.59 14.12
CA TYR A 534 45.88 -3.42 13.29
C TYR A 534 46.56 -2.11 13.73
N LEU A 535 47.70 -2.13 14.41
CA LEU A 535 48.49 -0.89 14.56
C LEU A 535 49.18 -0.54 13.23
N GLY A 536 48.83 0.61 12.65
CA GLY A 536 49.42 1.12 11.41
C GLY A 536 48.59 2.24 10.80
N ILE A 537 49.22 3.08 10.00
CA ILE A 537 48.63 4.30 9.43
C ILE A 537 47.36 4.03 8.60
N LYS A 538 47.35 2.97 7.78
CA LYS A 538 46.17 2.57 6.98
C LYS A 538 44.93 2.29 7.83
N ASN A 539 45.12 1.77 9.04
CA ASN A 539 44.04 1.51 9.97
C ASN A 539 43.62 2.78 10.70
N ALA A 540 44.56 3.66 11.02
CA ALA A 540 44.27 4.98 11.58
C ALA A 540 43.36 5.80 10.65
N GLU A 541 43.64 5.81 9.34
CA GLU A 541 42.78 6.44 8.32
C GLU A 541 41.35 5.85 8.32
N ALA A 542 41.23 4.52 8.37
CA ALA A 542 39.93 3.85 8.44
C ALA A 542 39.19 4.17 9.75
N TRP A 543 39.87 4.17 10.89
CA TRP A 543 39.29 4.51 12.19
C TRP A 543 38.82 5.96 12.24
N ASN A 544 39.56 6.89 11.64
CA ASN A 544 39.13 8.28 11.49
C ASN A 544 37.79 8.38 10.74
N GLU A 545 37.58 7.57 9.70
CA GLU A 545 36.28 7.50 9.03
C GLU A 545 35.17 6.95 9.95
N TYR A 546 35.44 5.91 10.75
CA TYR A 546 34.49 5.41 11.74
C TYR A 546 34.13 6.47 12.80
N LEU A 547 35.12 7.21 13.32
CA LEU A 547 34.92 8.29 14.30
C LEU A 547 34.16 9.46 13.69
N ARG A 548 34.45 9.83 12.43
CA ARG A 548 33.71 10.87 11.69
C ARG A 548 32.25 10.49 11.52
N LEU A 549 31.96 9.26 11.11
CA LEU A 549 30.60 8.76 10.98
C LEU A 549 29.90 8.66 12.34
N ALA A 550 30.60 8.25 13.39
CA ALA A 550 30.07 8.22 14.75
C ALA A 550 29.65 9.62 15.20
N LYS A 551 30.47 10.65 14.94
CA LYS A 551 30.13 12.04 15.23
C LYS A 551 28.87 12.50 14.48
N ILE A 552 28.76 12.19 13.19
CA ILE A 552 27.57 12.50 12.39
C ILE A 552 26.31 11.85 12.97
N ASP A 553 26.41 10.61 13.45
CA ASP A 553 25.30 9.93 14.10
C ASP A 553 24.98 10.58 15.46
N LEU A 554 25.98 10.89 16.28
CA LEU A 554 25.79 11.55 17.58
C LEU A 554 25.20 12.96 17.48
N ASP A 555 25.48 13.69 16.41
CA ASP A 555 24.88 15.01 16.16
C ASP A 555 23.37 14.94 15.90
N LYS A 556 22.84 13.77 15.52
CA LYS A 556 21.41 13.53 15.30
C LYS A 556 20.68 13.02 16.54
N VAL A 557 21.40 12.70 17.61
CA VAL A 557 20.80 12.18 18.86
C VAL A 557 20.00 13.28 19.57
N ASP A 558 18.89 12.88 20.19
CA ASP A 558 18.15 13.78 21.07
C ASP A 558 18.88 14.01 22.39
N LYS A 559 19.66 15.09 22.44
CA LYS A 559 20.46 15.48 23.62
C LYS A 559 19.61 15.76 24.86
N SER A 560 18.32 16.10 24.69
CA SER A 560 17.42 16.32 25.84
C SER A 560 17.04 15.01 26.54
N ILE A 561 16.97 13.93 25.77
CA ILE A 561 16.53 12.60 26.24
C ILE A 561 17.73 11.74 26.68
N PHE A 562 18.86 11.83 25.98
CA PHE A 562 20.03 10.95 26.13
C PHE A 562 21.31 11.68 26.55
N LYS A 563 21.20 12.79 27.28
CA LYS A 563 22.35 13.64 27.65
C LYS A 563 23.53 12.84 28.21
N LYS A 564 23.28 11.99 29.22
CA LYS A 564 24.32 11.17 29.86
C LYS A 564 25.03 10.24 28.86
N GLN A 565 24.24 9.51 28.07
CA GLN A 565 24.74 8.56 27.07
C GLN A 565 25.57 9.24 25.98
N TYR A 566 25.12 10.43 25.54
CA TYR A 566 25.82 11.26 24.57
C TYR A 566 27.16 11.75 25.15
N ASP A 567 27.15 12.36 26.34
CA ASP A 567 28.34 12.90 26.99
C ASP A 567 29.41 11.80 27.20
N GLU A 568 28.98 10.61 27.62
CA GLU A 568 29.84 9.43 27.80
C GLU A 568 30.45 8.96 26.47
N LEU A 569 29.70 8.96 25.36
CA LEU A 569 30.27 8.59 24.04
C LEU A 569 31.24 9.61 23.51
N ILE A 570 30.95 10.91 23.68
CA ILE A 570 31.88 11.96 23.26
C ILE A 570 33.20 11.82 24.02
N ALA A 571 33.15 11.56 25.33
CA ALA A 571 34.35 11.32 26.12
C ALA A 571 35.16 10.10 25.61
N ARG A 572 34.48 8.99 25.31
CA ARG A 572 35.10 7.79 24.75
C ARG A 572 35.70 8.02 23.37
N MET A 573 34.95 8.68 22.49
CA MET A 573 35.38 9.03 21.13
C MET A 573 36.65 9.90 21.16
N ASN A 574 36.69 10.91 22.02
CA ASN A 574 37.86 11.77 22.18
C ASN A 574 39.09 10.99 22.68
N LYS A 575 38.90 10.05 23.62
CA LYS A 575 39.99 9.19 24.10
C LYS A 575 40.56 8.33 22.98
N VAL A 576 39.70 7.74 22.16
CA VAL A 576 40.11 6.94 20.99
C VAL A 576 40.82 7.82 19.96
N ALA A 577 40.25 8.99 19.64
CA ALA A 577 40.83 9.92 18.67
C ALA A 577 42.27 10.31 19.02
N LEU A 578 42.58 10.54 20.31
CA LEU A 578 43.95 10.83 20.75
C LEU A 578 44.94 9.70 20.43
N VAL A 579 44.52 8.44 20.57
CA VAL A 579 45.35 7.28 20.22
C VAL A 579 45.56 7.20 18.71
N VAL A 580 44.52 7.46 17.92
CA VAL A 580 44.62 7.49 16.45
C VAL A 580 45.58 8.59 16.00
N THR A 581 45.45 9.80 16.54
CA THR A 581 46.33 10.93 16.22
C THR A 581 47.78 10.65 16.60
N ASP A 582 48.05 10.04 17.75
CA ASP A 582 49.43 9.66 18.14
C ASP A 582 50.08 8.69 17.13
N ILE A 583 49.31 7.76 16.56
CA ILE A 583 49.79 6.85 15.51
C ILE A 583 50.12 7.63 14.23
N GLU A 584 49.24 8.55 13.81
CA GLU A 584 49.44 9.38 12.62
C GLU A 584 50.65 10.31 12.77
N ASP A 585 50.82 10.97 13.91
CA ASP A 585 51.93 11.88 14.19
C ASP A 585 53.27 11.14 14.20
N LYS A 586 53.34 9.95 14.84
CA LYS A 586 54.55 9.11 14.82
C LYS A 586 54.89 8.66 13.40
N PHE A 587 53.90 8.23 12.63
CA PHE A 587 54.10 7.86 11.24
C PHE A 587 54.61 9.06 10.42
N LYS A 588 54.03 10.25 10.59
CA LYS A 588 54.43 11.44 9.86
C LYS A 588 55.90 11.81 10.10
N VAL A 589 56.34 11.77 11.35
CA VAL A 589 57.75 12.03 11.70
C VAL A 589 58.68 11.05 11.00
N GLU A 590 58.34 9.76 11.01
CA GLU A 590 59.14 8.73 10.36
C GLU A 590 59.09 8.86 8.83
N TYR A 591 57.93 9.16 8.26
CA TYR A 591 57.75 9.38 6.83
C TYR A 591 58.60 10.56 6.32
N ASP A 592 58.58 11.69 7.04
CA ASP A 592 59.41 12.86 6.71
C ASP A 592 60.91 12.52 6.77
N ARG A 593 61.34 11.65 7.70
CA ARG A 593 62.72 11.13 7.75
C ARG A 593 63.08 10.36 6.48
N VAL A 594 62.22 9.45 6.03
CA VAL A 594 62.45 8.66 4.81
C VAL A 594 62.46 9.54 3.55
N VAL A 595 61.55 10.51 3.47
CA VAL A 595 61.54 11.48 2.36
C VAL A 595 62.84 12.28 2.28
N ASN A 596 63.41 12.69 3.42
CA ASN A 596 64.70 13.38 3.44
C ASN A 596 65.85 12.48 2.96
N LEU A 597 65.90 11.22 3.41
CA LEU A 597 66.88 10.24 2.93
C LEU A 597 66.77 10.02 1.41
N TYR A 598 65.55 9.88 0.89
CA TYR A 598 65.29 9.77 -0.54
C TYR A 598 65.75 11.02 -1.32
N ASN A 599 65.45 12.22 -0.82
CA ASN A 599 65.86 13.47 -1.47
C ASN A 599 67.38 13.64 -1.48
N GLU A 600 68.08 13.27 -0.40
CA GLU A 600 69.54 13.28 -0.34
C GLU A 600 70.16 12.28 -1.33
N ALA A 601 69.62 11.05 -1.37
CA ALA A 601 70.04 10.03 -2.32
C ALA A 601 69.84 10.49 -3.77
N LYS A 602 68.70 11.14 -4.05
CA LYS A 602 68.39 11.70 -5.37
C LYS A 602 69.33 12.84 -5.77
N ALA A 603 69.65 13.74 -4.83
CA ALA A 603 70.53 14.89 -5.09
C ALA A 603 71.98 14.47 -5.31
N THR A 604 72.46 13.46 -4.56
CA THR A 604 73.84 12.98 -4.61
C THR A 604 74.05 11.85 -5.62
N ARG A 605 72.98 11.21 -6.08
CA ARG A 605 72.99 9.98 -6.88
C ARG A 605 73.80 8.84 -6.22
N ASP A 606 73.82 8.79 -4.89
CA ASP A 606 74.54 7.78 -4.10
C ASP A 606 73.68 6.52 -3.90
N LEU A 607 74.16 5.37 -4.37
CA LEU A 607 73.45 4.10 -4.29
C LEU A 607 73.25 3.60 -2.85
N ASN A 608 74.23 3.80 -1.97
CA ASN A 608 74.12 3.33 -0.58
C ASN A 608 73.05 4.12 0.17
N LYS A 609 72.99 5.44 -0.06
CA LYS A 609 71.93 6.29 0.51
C LYS A 609 70.54 5.93 -0.02
N ALA A 610 70.43 5.54 -1.29
CA ALA A 610 69.17 5.09 -1.87
C ALA A 610 68.69 3.76 -1.27
N LEU A 611 69.61 2.83 -1.00
CA LEU A 611 69.33 1.56 -0.31
C LEU A 611 68.93 1.77 1.16
N ASP A 612 69.58 2.71 1.85
CA ASP A 612 69.20 3.09 3.22
C ASP A 612 67.80 3.73 3.26
N ALA A 613 67.47 4.59 2.29
CA ALA A 613 66.14 5.16 2.13
C ALA A 613 65.08 4.08 1.85
N LEU A 614 65.40 3.08 1.00
CA LEU A 614 64.50 1.98 0.70
C LEU A 614 64.22 1.13 1.94
N LYS A 615 65.28 0.77 2.68
CA LYS A 615 65.13 0.00 3.91
C LYS A 615 64.27 0.74 4.93
N ALA A 616 64.48 2.04 5.10
CA ALA A 616 63.67 2.86 5.98
C ALA A 616 62.21 3.00 5.48
N ALA A 617 61.98 3.03 4.16
CA ALA A 617 60.65 3.04 3.57
C ALA A 617 59.88 1.73 3.80
N GLU A 618 60.54 0.58 3.68
CA GLU A 618 59.96 -0.74 3.94
C GLU A 618 59.57 -0.91 5.43
N GLU A 619 60.21 -0.16 6.34
CA GLU A 619 59.93 -0.14 7.77
C GLU A 619 58.76 0.79 8.17
N LEU A 620 58.29 1.70 7.29
CA LEU A 620 57.20 2.67 7.59
C LEU A 620 55.82 2.03 7.76
N GLY A 621 55.63 0.82 7.24
CA GLY A 621 54.32 0.20 7.05
C GLY A 621 53.58 0.69 5.79
N THR A 622 52.48 0.03 5.44
CA THR A 622 51.82 0.19 4.12
C THR A 622 50.64 1.16 4.16
N CYS A 623 50.66 2.18 3.30
CA CYS A 623 49.52 2.99 2.88
C CYS A 623 49.82 3.61 1.51
N ASP A 624 48.82 4.20 0.86
CA ASP A 624 48.96 4.75 -0.50
C ASP A 624 50.18 5.69 -0.65
N ARG A 625 50.56 6.42 0.40
CA ARG A 625 51.70 7.34 0.39
C ARG A 625 53.04 6.65 0.61
N SER A 626 53.16 5.75 1.59
CA SER A 626 54.41 5.01 1.82
C SER A 626 54.68 4.03 0.68
N ASP A 627 53.64 3.38 0.16
CA ASP A 627 53.73 2.45 -0.98
C ASP A 627 54.25 3.19 -2.23
N GLN A 628 53.77 4.41 -2.48
CA GLN A 628 54.25 5.23 -3.60
C GLN A 628 55.69 5.71 -3.40
N LEU A 629 56.05 6.11 -2.17
CA LEU A 629 57.42 6.51 -1.83
C LEU A 629 58.41 5.35 -2.03
N GLU A 630 58.05 4.14 -1.60
CA GLU A 630 58.85 2.94 -1.81
C GLU A 630 59.05 2.65 -3.32
N ILE A 631 58.00 2.75 -4.13
CA ILE A 631 58.08 2.61 -5.59
C ILE A 631 59.03 3.65 -6.20
N ASP A 632 58.94 4.91 -5.77
CA ASP A 632 59.77 5.99 -6.29
C ASP A 632 61.24 5.81 -5.92
N ILE A 633 61.53 5.33 -4.71
CA ILE A 633 62.89 4.97 -4.28
C ILE A 633 63.44 3.79 -5.12
N LYS A 634 62.64 2.74 -5.36
CA LYS A 634 63.04 1.59 -6.20
C LYS A 634 63.37 2.02 -7.63
N LYS A 635 62.60 2.96 -8.21
CA LYS A 635 62.91 3.54 -9.53
C LYS A 635 64.23 4.30 -9.51
N LEU A 636 64.46 5.14 -8.50
CA LEU A 636 65.72 5.87 -8.36
C LEU A 636 66.93 4.92 -8.27
N ILE A 637 66.83 3.80 -7.54
CA ILE A 637 67.89 2.79 -7.45
C ILE A 637 68.21 2.22 -8.84
N ASN A 638 67.19 1.81 -9.59
CA ASN A 638 67.36 1.30 -10.95
C ASN A 638 67.98 2.36 -11.88
N ASP A 639 67.55 3.62 -11.78
CA ASP A 639 68.09 4.73 -12.58
C ASP A 639 69.56 5.06 -12.22
N ILE A 640 69.96 4.91 -10.96
CA ILE A 640 71.36 5.07 -10.53
C ILE A 640 72.20 3.92 -11.07
N GLN A 641 71.74 2.67 -10.91
CA GLN A 641 72.45 1.47 -11.38
C GLN A 641 72.56 1.40 -12.91
N GLY A 642 71.55 1.87 -13.64
CA GLY A 642 71.56 1.93 -15.11
C GLY A 642 72.46 3.04 -15.69
N ASN A 643 72.83 4.05 -14.90
CA ASN A 643 73.79 5.09 -15.30
C ASN A 643 75.25 4.75 -14.92
N VAL A 644 75.49 3.61 -14.27
CA VAL A 644 76.83 3.05 -14.06
C VAL A 644 77.17 2.16 -15.27
N GLU A 645 77.47 2.76 -16.41
CA GLU A 645 78.19 2.07 -17.50
C GLU A 645 79.70 2.29 -17.35
N VAL A 646 80.38 1.18 -17.02
CA VAL A 646 81.78 0.82 -17.32
C VAL A 646 82.83 1.96 -17.31
N GLU A 647 83.50 2.13 -16.17
CA GLU A 647 84.89 2.60 -16.17
C GLU A 647 85.75 1.67 -15.29
N GLY A 648 86.66 0.96 -15.95
CA GLY A 648 87.92 0.49 -15.37
C GLY A 648 87.94 -0.92 -14.79
N ASP A 649 88.64 -1.82 -15.48
CA ASP A 649 89.31 -2.99 -14.90
C ASP A 649 90.02 -2.66 -13.57
N LEU A 650 89.94 -3.57 -12.60
CA LEU A 650 91.10 -4.15 -11.92
C LEU A 650 90.67 -5.34 -11.04
N GLU A 651 91.30 -6.49 -11.34
CA GLU A 651 91.34 -7.80 -10.65
C GLU A 651 91.60 -7.65 -9.13
N VAL A 652 91.18 -8.53 -8.20
CA VAL A 652 91.09 -10.01 -8.12
C VAL A 652 89.94 -10.40 -7.19
#